data_AF-G1NHA1-F1
#
_entry.id   AF-G1NHA1-F1
#
_cell.length_a   1.000
_cell.length_b   1.000
_cell.length_c   1.000
_cell.angle_alpha   90.00
_cell.angle_beta   90.00
_cell.angle_gamma   90.00
#
_symmetry.space_group_name_H-M   'P 1'
#
loop_
_entity.id
_entity.type
_entity.pdbx_description
1 polymer ?
#
loop_
_entity_poly.entity_id
_entity_poly.type
_entity_poly.pdbx_seq_one_letter_code
_entity_poly.pdbx_strand_id
1 'polypeptide(L)'
;MWRQSSCESEKLYRVENDKGMKPFRPDLSLETVGEREMEVYTLVKSCWEEDPEKRPDFKKIENILAKIFSNYHGQTNESYMDTLIRRLQLYSRNLEHLVEERTELYKAERDRADRLNFMLLPRPVVKSLKETGLVEPELFEEVTIYFSDIVGFTTLCKYSTPMEVVDMLNDIYKNFDHILDHHDVYKVETIGDAYMVVSGLPKRNGNRHAVDISMMALDILSFIGSFELRHLPGLPVWIRIGIHSGPCAAGVVGIKMPRYCLFGDTVNTASRMESTGLPLRIHVSGSTVAILKRTDCRFQYEMRGETYLKGRGTEITYWLTGTEDKEYNLPTPPSVENQQQLKDDIADMITKILQKRETEGFRSREIKRVASYRTEMRYATLYWNKAQKILQVKNILDRSGDAYGFYNNTVQKTGWGVLEIKAGYGHQTLSNEDIMYAAGFLEGYLTAPHMYDHAANMYPQLIKNPTVRSGVQNFMAKQDQWTRQQIRNNKDDPFWRHAGYIIAQLDGLYMGALEWAKLHKQTPLSVFDVQFLNAVGDLLDLIPALFEYSARSGQCNVEAGGHGKYQWDMGHCSALIKVLPGYENIYFAHSSWFTYAATLRIYKHWNFNIVDPYTSTNRVSFSSYPGFLVSLDDFYILGSGLIMLQTTNSVFNQTLIKQVVPESLFAWQRVRIANMMADNGKAWAETFSKCNSGTYNNQYMVLDLKKVKLQKSLDDGALYIVEQIPTLVEYSDQTNVLRKGYWPSYNIPFHQKIYNLSGYASYVEKYGLDFSYELAPRAKIFRRDQGKVTNLESMKYIMRYNNYQHDPYAEHNPCNTICCREDLNPSFPVPAGCYDSKVSDFRLASAFTAAAINGPPVQGGLPVFTWRRFNNTRHQGLPESYNFKFVTMRPIL
;
A
#
# COMPACT_ATOMS: atom_id res chain seq x y z
N MET A 1 23.26 11.55 45.24
CA MET A 1 22.92 12.88 45.80
C MET A 1 21.80 13.64 45.05
N TRP A 2 20.97 12.98 44.21
CA TRP A 2 19.84 13.65 43.50
C TRP A 2 18.47 13.31 44.11
N ARG A 3 18.39 13.17 45.43
CA ARG A 3 17.14 12.96 46.15
C ARG A 3 17.13 13.85 47.38
N GLN A 4 16.76 15.12 47.22
CA GLN A 4 16.01 15.88 48.22
C GLN A 4 15.59 17.28 47.71
N SER A 5 14.30 17.58 47.92
CA SER A 5 13.63 18.88 47.95
C SER A 5 13.81 19.89 46.81
N SER A 6 12.85 19.91 45.87
CA SER A 6 12.14 21.14 45.44
C SER A 6 10.95 20.75 44.57
N CYS A 7 9.78 21.27 44.90
CA CYS A 7 8.51 21.04 44.20
C CYS A 7 8.62 21.51 42.74
N GLU A 8 8.12 20.70 41.79
CA GLU A 8 8.18 20.99 40.34
C GLU A 8 7.50 22.32 39.99
N SER A 9 6.44 22.67 40.72
CA SER A 9 5.70 23.93 40.62
C SER A 9 6.55 25.15 41.02
N GLU A 10 7.48 25.01 41.96
CA GLU A 10 8.35 26.10 42.42
C GLU A 10 9.46 26.40 41.39
N LYS A 11 9.90 25.38 40.65
CA LYS A 11 10.89 25.53 39.57
C LYS A 11 10.29 26.29 38.38
N LEU A 12 9.06 25.96 37.99
CA LEU A 12 8.34 26.64 36.91
C LEU A 12 8.03 28.10 37.26
N TYR A 13 7.53 28.38 38.47
CA TYR A 13 7.20 29.73 38.92
C TYR A 13 8.41 30.70 38.94
N ARG A 14 9.62 30.19 39.24
CA ARG A 14 10.84 31.01 39.30
C ARG A 14 11.48 31.25 37.94
N VAL A 15 11.28 30.35 36.97
CA VAL A 15 11.71 30.54 35.58
C VAL A 15 10.80 31.55 34.87
N GLU A 16 9.50 31.57 35.19
CA GLU A 16 8.52 32.50 34.59
C GLU A 16 8.62 33.94 35.13
N ASN A 17 9.19 34.15 36.33
CA ASN A 17 9.25 35.45 37.00
C ASN A 17 10.67 36.05 37.14
N ASP A 18 11.60 35.70 36.25
CA ASP A 18 13.01 36.08 36.37
C ASP A 18 13.26 37.59 36.08
N LYS A 19 13.00 38.42 37.08
CA LYS A 19 13.57 39.77 37.21
C LYS A 19 14.80 39.70 38.11
N GLY A 20 15.86 39.05 37.61
CA GLY A 20 17.23 39.25 38.10
C GLY A 20 17.68 38.40 39.28
N MET A 21 17.23 37.15 39.41
CA MET A 21 17.81 36.22 40.39
C MET A 21 18.65 35.12 39.72
N LYS A 22 19.76 34.74 40.38
CA LYS A 22 20.81 33.82 39.89
C LYS A 22 20.24 32.50 39.27
N PRO A 23 20.85 31.97 38.19
CA PRO A 23 20.43 30.72 37.56
C PRO A 23 20.41 29.53 38.54
N PHE A 24 19.37 28.71 38.43
CA PHE A 24 19.20 27.52 39.28
C PHE A 24 20.31 26.50 39.01
N ARG A 25 21.14 26.22 40.02
CA ARG A 25 22.25 25.27 39.96
C ARG A 25 22.24 24.34 41.18
N PRO A 26 22.72 23.09 41.04
CA PRO A 26 22.86 22.18 42.17
C PRO A 26 23.72 22.80 43.27
N ASP A 27 23.34 22.60 44.53
CA ASP A 27 24.15 23.04 45.66
C ASP A 27 25.39 22.13 45.78
N LEU A 28 26.56 22.72 45.63
CA LEU A 28 27.86 22.05 45.75
C LEU A 28 28.43 22.38 47.13
N SER A 29 27.81 21.86 48.19
CA SER A 29 28.23 22.10 49.58
C SER A 29 29.62 21.51 49.83
N LEU A 30 30.57 22.33 50.27
CA LEU A 30 32.00 22.01 50.40
C LEU A 30 32.37 21.22 51.66
N GLU A 31 31.42 20.96 52.57
CA GLU A 31 31.73 20.48 53.92
C GLU A 31 31.99 18.97 54.03
N THR A 32 31.79 18.19 52.95
CA THR A 32 32.00 16.72 52.95
C THR A 32 32.92 16.21 51.84
N VAL A 33 33.61 17.11 51.14
CA VAL A 33 34.35 16.79 49.91
C VAL A 33 35.86 16.69 50.23
N GLY A 34 36.50 15.59 49.85
CA GLY A 34 37.94 15.42 50.08
C GLY A 34 38.77 16.39 49.22
N GLU A 35 40.00 16.72 49.63
CA GLU A 35 40.91 17.64 48.88
C GLU A 35 41.00 17.31 47.37
N ARG A 36 40.81 16.03 47.02
CA ARG A 36 40.88 15.43 45.67
C ARG A 36 39.76 15.85 44.72
N GLU A 37 38.60 16.19 45.26
CA GLU A 37 37.42 16.55 44.46
C GLU A 37 37.38 18.08 44.26
N MET A 38 38.05 18.85 45.11
CA MET A 38 38.04 20.31 45.09
C MET A 38 38.46 20.93 43.75
N GLU A 39 39.43 20.35 43.05
CA GLU A 39 39.93 20.86 41.76
C GLU A 39 38.90 20.69 40.63
N VAL A 40 38.19 19.56 40.61
CA VAL A 40 37.12 19.28 39.62
C VAL A 40 35.91 20.18 39.89
N TYR A 41 35.56 20.36 41.16
CA TYR A 41 34.47 21.28 41.56
C TYR A 41 34.79 22.73 41.19
N THR A 42 36.05 23.13 41.26
CA THR A 42 36.50 24.47 40.84
C THR A 42 36.39 24.64 39.33
N LEU A 43 36.72 23.61 38.54
CA LEU A 43 36.52 23.61 37.08
C LEU A 43 35.04 23.65 36.70
N VAL A 44 34.17 22.91 37.39
CA VAL A 44 32.71 22.96 37.16
C VAL A 44 32.17 24.38 37.43
N LYS A 45 32.65 25.05 38.48
CA LYS A 45 32.27 26.44 38.78
C LYS A 45 32.75 27.44 37.72
N SER A 46 33.93 27.25 37.12
CA SER A 46 34.42 28.15 36.06
C SER A 46 33.71 27.93 34.72
N CYS A 47 33.31 26.69 34.41
CA CYS A 47 32.42 26.39 33.27
C CYS A 47 31.02 27.03 33.43
N TRP A 48 30.67 27.34 34.67
CA TRP A 48 29.42 27.95 35.08
C TRP A 48 29.49 29.49 35.14
N GLU A 49 30.55 30.14 34.67
CA GLU A 49 30.58 31.62 34.62
C GLU A 49 29.43 32.20 33.79
N GLU A 50 28.81 33.29 34.24
CA GLU A 50 27.68 33.89 33.50
C GLU A 50 28.15 34.65 32.24
N ASP A 51 29.37 35.19 32.30
CA ASP A 51 30.04 35.85 31.18
C ASP A 51 30.65 34.79 30.24
N PRO A 52 30.16 34.64 28.99
CA PRO A 52 30.64 33.61 28.07
C PRO A 52 32.14 33.69 27.77
N GLU A 53 32.73 34.89 27.78
CA GLU A 53 34.15 35.13 27.49
C GLU A 53 35.07 34.69 28.63
N LYS A 54 34.51 34.53 29.85
CA LYS A 54 35.25 34.07 31.03
C LYS A 54 35.19 32.55 31.22
N ARG A 55 34.33 31.86 30.46
CA ARG A 55 34.27 30.41 30.48
C ARG A 55 35.54 29.82 29.84
N PRO A 56 36.12 28.76 30.41
CA PRO A 56 37.24 28.09 29.76
C PRO A 56 36.76 27.46 28.44
N ASP A 57 37.54 27.64 27.38
CA ASP A 57 37.32 26.93 26.13
C ASP A 57 37.56 25.42 26.30
N PHE A 58 37.06 24.62 25.36
CA PHE A 58 37.17 23.15 25.42
C PHE A 58 38.62 22.66 25.56
N LYS A 59 39.58 23.39 24.97
CA LYS A 59 41.00 23.02 25.02
C LYS A 59 41.59 23.27 26.41
N LYS A 60 41.20 24.35 27.08
CA LYS A 60 41.54 24.64 28.48
C LYS A 60 40.90 23.63 29.43
N ILE A 61 39.63 23.25 29.21
CA ILE A 61 38.94 22.23 30.01
C ILE A 61 39.67 20.89 29.89
N GLU A 62 39.98 20.45 28.67
CA GLU A 62 40.73 19.22 28.42
C GLU A 62 42.11 19.23 29.09
N ASN A 63 42.86 20.34 28.98
CA ASN A 63 44.18 20.46 29.61
C ASN A 63 44.12 20.42 31.14
N ILE A 64 43.11 21.05 31.76
CA ILE A 64 42.94 21.05 33.22
C ILE A 64 42.53 19.65 33.70
N LEU A 65 41.58 18.99 33.03
CA LEU A 65 41.20 17.62 33.35
C LEU A 65 42.36 16.64 33.16
N ALA A 66 43.11 16.76 32.06
CA ALA A 66 44.30 15.95 31.81
C ALA A 66 45.34 16.10 32.93
N LYS A 67 45.51 17.31 33.48
CA LYS A 67 46.46 17.59 34.56
C LYS A 67 45.99 17.08 35.93
N ILE A 68 44.69 17.20 36.22
CA ILE A 68 44.06 16.64 37.43
C ILE A 68 44.23 15.11 37.45
N PHE A 69 44.04 14.46 36.30
CA PHE A 69 44.07 12.99 36.21
C PHE A 69 45.44 12.40 35.83
N SER A 70 46.40 13.19 35.30
CA SER A 70 47.77 12.73 35.06
C SER A 70 48.53 12.45 36.36
N ASN A 71 48.22 13.17 37.44
CA ASN A 71 48.79 12.93 38.76
C ASN A 71 48.29 11.63 39.41
N TYR A 72 47.31 10.94 38.80
CA TYR A 72 46.64 9.78 39.38
C TYR A 72 47.12 8.42 38.90
N HIS A 73 47.88 8.30 37.80
CA HIS A 73 48.13 6.99 37.18
C HIS A 73 49.61 6.67 36.99
N GLY A 74 50.11 5.82 37.90
CA GLY A 74 51.15 4.85 37.59
C GLY A 74 50.64 3.86 36.53
N GLN A 75 51.56 3.47 35.66
CA GLN A 75 51.40 2.62 34.47
C GLN A 75 50.50 1.40 34.70
N THR A 76 49.36 1.33 33.98
CA THR A 76 48.79 0.17 33.24
C THR A 76 47.29 0.38 33.04
N ASN A 77 46.90 0.94 31.87
CA ASN A 77 45.64 0.72 31.14
C ASN A 77 45.45 1.86 30.12
N GLU A 78 45.59 1.54 28.83
CA GLU A 78 45.10 2.41 27.75
C GLU A 78 43.59 2.67 27.95
N SER A 79 43.24 3.95 27.97
CA SER A 79 42.12 4.49 28.72
C SER A 79 40.81 4.51 27.90
N TYR A 80 39.74 4.04 28.53
CA TYR A 80 38.32 4.20 28.13
C TYR A 80 37.96 5.59 27.56
N MET A 81 38.71 6.63 27.95
CA MET A 81 38.53 8.01 27.51
C MET A 81 38.99 8.28 26.08
N ASP A 82 40.09 7.66 25.60
CA ASP A 82 40.53 7.79 24.20
C ASP A 82 39.48 7.22 23.24
N THR A 83 38.78 6.17 23.69
CA THR A 83 37.65 5.59 22.98
C THR A 83 36.44 6.54 22.92
N LEU A 84 36.17 7.31 23.97
CA LEU A 84 35.07 8.27 24.02
C LEU A 84 35.33 9.51 23.17
N ILE A 85 36.55 10.04 23.18
CA ILE A 85 36.96 11.19 22.36
C ILE A 85 36.88 10.81 20.87
N ARG A 86 37.39 9.62 20.51
CA ARG A 86 37.28 9.09 19.15
C ARG A 86 35.82 8.90 18.72
N ARG A 87 34.93 8.47 19.62
CA ARG A 87 33.48 8.39 19.35
C ARG A 87 32.87 9.77 19.10
N LEU A 88 33.18 10.78 19.91
CA LEU A 88 32.66 12.14 19.73
C LEU A 88 33.10 12.77 18.40
N GLN A 89 34.37 12.56 18.01
CA GLN A 89 34.88 13.01 16.71
C GLN A 89 34.21 12.26 15.54
N LEU A 90 33.96 10.96 15.69
CA LEU A 90 33.17 10.18 14.73
C LEU A 90 31.72 10.68 14.62
N TYR A 91 31.09 11.04 15.74
CA TYR A 91 29.73 11.61 15.74
C TYR A 91 29.67 12.95 15.01
N SER A 92 30.65 13.83 15.21
CA SER A 92 30.70 15.14 14.54
C SER A 92 30.86 14.99 13.02
N ARG A 93 31.79 14.13 12.57
CA ARG A 93 31.99 13.88 11.12
C ARG A 93 30.78 13.20 10.48
N ASN A 94 30.15 12.26 11.19
CA ASN A 94 28.92 11.63 10.70
C ASN A 94 27.78 12.62 10.59
N LEU A 95 27.68 13.60 11.50
CA LEU A 95 26.67 14.66 11.43
C LEU A 95 26.89 15.57 10.21
N GLU A 96 28.12 15.98 9.95
CA GLU A 96 28.47 16.78 8.76
C GLU A 96 28.11 16.04 7.47
N HIS A 97 28.51 14.77 7.35
CA HIS A 97 28.17 13.93 6.19
C HIS A 97 26.65 13.72 6.05
N LEU A 98 25.93 13.52 7.15
CA LEU A 98 24.46 13.40 7.15
C LEU A 98 23.77 14.71 6.73
N VAL A 99 24.33 15.87 7.05
CA VAL A 99 23.81 17.17 6.61
C VAL A 99 24.03 17.36 5.11
N GLU A 100 25.20 17.01 4.59
CA GLU A 100 25.48 17.02 3.14
C GLU A 100 24.53 16.09 2.38
N GLU A 101 24.43 14.82 2.80
CA GLU A 101 23.55 13.82 2.17
C GLU A 101 22.08 14.25 2.22
N ARG A 102 21.60 14.79 3.35
CA ARG A 102 20.23 15.29 3.48
C ARG A 102 19.97 16.50 2.59
N THR A 103 20.99 17.35 2.39
CA THR A 103 20.90 18.51 1.50
C THR A 103 20.84 18.07 0.03
N GLU A 104 21.57 17.03 -0.35
CA GLU A 104 21.49 16.44 -1.69
C GLU A 104 20.15 15.77 -1.96
N LEU A 105 19.65 14.97 -1.01
CA LEU A 105 18.32 14.36 -1.10
C LEU A 105 17.21 15.41 -1.19
N TYR A 106 17.33 16.51 -0.44
CA TYR A 106 16.39 17.61 -0.53
C TYR A 106 16.43 18.29 -1.91
N LYS A 107 17.62 18.51 -2.48
CA LYS A 107 17.76 19.02 -3.86
C LYS A 107 17.12 18.06 -4.87
N ALA A 108 17.38 16.76 -4.76
CA ALA A 108 16.83 15.76 -5.67
C ALA A 108 15.29 15.66 -5.60
N GLU A 109 14.72 15.71 -4.40
CA GLU A 109 13.27 15.69 -4.20
C GLU A 109 12.61 16.98 -4.69
N ARG A 110 13.25 18.13 -4.45
CA ARG A 110 12.82 19.42 -5.03
C ARG A 110 12.83 19.36 -6.55
N ASP A 111 13.92 18.87 -7.16
CA ASP A 111 14.03 18.77 -8.62
C ASP A 111 12.99 17.78 -9.20
N ARG A 112 12.63 16.72 -8.45
CA ARG A 112 11.57 15.79 -8.83
C ARG A 112 10.19 16.44 -8.76
N ALA A 113 9.89 17.16 -7.69
CA ALA A 113 8.64 17.90 -7.55
C ALA A 113 8.51 18.96 -8.65
N ASP A 114 9.61 19.63 -8.98
CA ASP A 114 9.68 20.63 -10.04
C ASP A 114 9.39 20.02 -11.42
N ARG A 115 10.00 18.87 -11.73
CA ARG A 115 9.71 18.12 -12.96
C ARG A 115 8.23 17.74 -13.08
N LEU A 116 7.63 17.23 -12.00
CA LEU A 116 6.20 16.86 -12.00
C LEU A 116 5.30 18.08 -12.19
N ASN A 117 5.62 19.20 -11.56
CA ASN A 117 4.87 20.45 -11.75
C ASN A 117 4.97 20.96 -13.19
N PHE A 118 6.14 20.83 -13.83
CA PHE A 118 6.34 21.21 -15.23
C PHE A 118 5.61 20.29 -16.23
N MET A 119 5.21 19.08 -15.82
CA MET A 119 4.35 18.21 -16.64
C MET A 119 2.87 18.65 -16.59
N LEU A 120 2.46 19.39 -15.56
CA LEU A 120 1.07 19.80 -15.34
C LEU A 120 0.80 21.26 -15.74
N LEU A 121 1.79 22.13 -15.55
CA LEU A 121 1.69 23.56 -15.79
C LEU A 121 2.94 24.06 -16.52
N PRO A 122 2.84 25.11 -17.35
CA PRO A 122 4.00 25.63 -18.05
C PRO A 122 5.07 26.18 -17.08
N ARG A 123 6.35 26.07 -17.44
CA ARG A 123 7.47 26.48 -16.57
C ARG A 123 7.37 27.90 -15.98
N PRO A 124 7.00 28.94 -16.76
CA PRO A 124 6.83 30.29 -16.21
C PRO A 124 5.73 30.36 -15.15
N VAL A 125 4.62 29.64 -15.37
CA VAL A 125 3.46 29.57 -14.47
C VAL A 125 3.82 28.89 -13.14
N VAL A 126 4.54 27.77 -13.20
CA VAL A 126 5.03 27.07 -11.99
C VAL A 126 5.97 27.96 -11.18
N LYS A 127 6.83 28.74 -11.84
CA LYS A 127 7.73 29.68 -11.17
C LYS A 127 6.94 30.79 -10.48
N SER A 128 5.99 31.43 -11.15
CA SER A 128 5.11 32.44 -10.53
C SER A 128 4.31 31.88 -9.36
N LEU A 129 3.71 30.68 -9.49
CA LEU A 129 2.98 30.04 -8.38
C LEU A 129 3.86 29.78 -7.15
N LYS A 130 5.15 29.49 -7.34
CA LYS A 130 6.09 29.29 -6.22
C LYS A 130 6.54 30.60 -5.57
N GLU A 131 6.73 31.64 -6.37
CA GLU A 131 7.28 32.92 -5.90
C GLU A 131 6.20 33.83 -5.30
N THR A 132 5.02 33.91 -5.93
CA THR A 132 3.96 34.84 -5.56
C THR A 132 2.65 34.15 -5.14
N GLY A 133 2.50 32.85 -5.38
CA GLY A 133 1.27 32.11 -5.09
C GLY A 133 0.11 32.39 -6.05
N LEU A 134 0.30 33.28 -7.04
CA LEU A 134 -0.72 33.76 -7.96
C LEU A 134 -0.18 33.83 -9.40
N VAL A 135 -1.07 33.59 -10.37
CA VAL A 135 -0.76 33.73 -11.80
C VAL A 135 -1.80 34.65 -12.40
N GLU A 136 -1.39 35.84 -12.81
CA GLU A 136 -2.27 36.79 -13.46
C GLU A 136 -2.61 36.30 -14.88
N PRO A 137 -3.88 36.40 -15.32
CA PRO A 137 -4.24 36.12 -16.70
C PRO A 137 -3.53 37.08 -17.66
N GLU A 138 -2.97 36.55 -18.74
CA GLU A 138 -2.28 37.33 -19.77
C GLU A 138 -3.08 37.29 -21.09
N LEU A 139 -3.17 38.43 -21.77
CA LEU A 139 -3.74 38.52 -23.11
C LEU A 139 -2.66 38.28 -24.16
N PHE A 140 -2.89 37.36 -25.08
CA PHE A 140 -2.03 37.09 -26.22
C PHE A 140 -2.68 37.62 -27.49
N GLU A 141 -1.98 38.51 -28.20
CA GLU A 141 -2.50 39.17 -29.41
C GLU A 141 -2.65 38.20 -30.59
N GLU A 142 -1.73 37.25 -30.71
CA GLU A 142 -1.71 36.28 -31.81
C GLU A 142 -1.18 34.94 -31.29
N VAL A 143 -1.98 33.88 -31.43
CA VAL A 143 -1.61 32.48 -31.18
C VAL A 143 -2.21 31.62 -32.28
N THR A 144 -1.66 30.44 -32.51
CA THR A 144 -2.28 29.43 -33.38
C THR A 144 -2.71 28.22 -32.57
N ILE A 145 -3.98 27.85 -32.68
CA ILE A 145 -4.59 26.73 -31.96
C ILE A 145 -4.89 25.60 -32.94
N TYR A 146 -4.52 24.39 -32.53
CA TYR A 146 -4.81 23.12 -33.18
C TYR A 146 -5.87 22.37 -32.38
N PHE A 147 -6.87 21.84 -33.09
CA PHE A 147 -7.81 20.85 -32.60
C PHE A 147 -7.80 19.64 -33.53
N SER A 148 -7.83 18.44 -32.95
CA SER A 148 -8.15 17.24 -33.72
C SER A 148 -9.14 16.35 -33.00
N ASP A 149 -9.94 15.62 -33.77
CA ASP A 149 -10.95 14.66 -33.31
C ASP A 149 -10.85 13.33 -34.07
N ILE A 150 -11.24 12.23 -33.45
CA ILE A 150 -11.25 10.90 -34.06
C ILE A 150 -12.60 10.65 -34.76
N VAL A 151 -12.57 10.47 -36.07
CA VAL A 151 -13.78 10.22 -36.86
C VAL A 151 -14.39 8.87 -36.48
N GLY A 152 -15.65 8.88 -36.06
CA GLY A 152 -16.37 7.66 -35.72
C GLY A 152 -16.03 7.09 -34.35
N PHE A 153 -15.38 7.87 -33.47
CA PHE A 153 -15.02 7.44 -32.12
C PHE A 153 -16.19 6.85 -31.32
N THR A 154 -17.37 7.46 -31.36
CA THR A 154 -18.56 6.90 -30.69
C THR A 154 -18.91 5.50 -31.19
N THR A 155 -18.75 5.25 -32.49
CA THR A 155 -18.95 3.92 -33.08
C THR A 155 -17.85 2.97 -32.65
N LEU A 156 -16.58 3.40 -32.66
CA LEU A 156 -15.47 2.61 -32.12
C LEU A 156 -15.73 2.20 -30.65
N CYS A 157 -16.16 3.12 -29.79
CA CYS A 157 -16.51 2.84 -28.40
C CYS A 157 -17.70 1.88 -28.23
N LYS A 158 -18.61 1.81 -29.20
CA LYS A 158 -19.75 0.88 -29.17
C LYS A 158 -19.30 -0.57 -29.37
N TYR A 159 -18.26 -0.79 -30.18
CA TYR A 159 -17.77 -2.12 -30.54
C TYR A 159 -16.46 -2.52 -29.84
N SER A 160 -15.79 -1.59 -29.17
CA SER A 160 -14.59 -1.84 -28.35
C SER A 160 -14.92 -1.80 -26.86
N THR A 161 -14.21 -2.60 -26.05
CA THR A 161 -14.34 -2.54 -24.60
C THR A 161 -13.77 -1.23 -24.05
N PRO A 162 -14.20 -0.75 -22.86
CA PRO A 162 -13.67 0.48 -22.28
C PRO A 162 -12.14 0.46 -22.10
N MET A 163 -11.53 -0.71 -21.87
CA MET A 163 -10.07 -0.81 -21.76
C MET A 163 -9.38 -0.71 -23.11
N GLU A 164 -9.93 -1.33 -24.17
CA GLU A 164 -9.41 -1.19 -25.54
C GLU A 164 -9.51 0.25 -26.04
N VAL A 165 -10.57 0.98 -25.66
CA VAL A 165 -10.69 2.42 -25.93
C VAL A 165 -9.61 3.22 -25.20
N VAL A 166 -9.34 2.92 -23.93
CA VAL A 166 -8.28 3.59 -23.14
C VAL A 166 -6.89 3.29 -23.71
N ASP A 167 -6.61 2.03 -24.04
CA ASP A 167 -5.33 1.63 -24.65
C ASP A 167 -5.14 2.25 -26.03
N MET A 168 -6.20 2.32 -26.85
CA MET A 168 -6.20 3.03 -28.13
C MET A 168 -5.87 4.51 -27.97
N LEU A 169 -6.57 5.22 -27.07
CA LEU A 169 -6.31 6.64 -26.83
C LEU A 169 -4.90 6.86 -26.29
N ASN A 170 -4.43 6.02 -25.37
CA ASN A 170 -3.07 6.10 -24.84
C ASN A 170 -2.02 5.88 -25.93
N ASP A 171 -2.21 4.90 -26.82
CA ASP A 171 -1.30 4.64 -27.93
C ASP A 171 -1.25 5.81 -28.91
N ILE A 172 -2.41 6.38 -29.28
CA ILE A 172 -2.48 7.54 -30.18
C ILE A 172 -1.81 8.76 -29.53
N TYR A 173 -2.23 9.12 -28.31
CA TYR A 173 -1.74 10.33 -27.64
C TYR A 173 -0.29 10.23 -27.20
N LYS A 174 0.23 9.04 -26.89
CA LYS A 174 1.67 8.87 -26.60
C LYS A 174 2.53 9.18 -27.82
N ASN A 175 2.08 8.79 -29.01
CA ASN A 175 2.78 9.12 -30.25
C ASN A 175 2.62 10.60 -30.63
N PHE A 176 1.45 11.19 -30.39
CA PHE A 176 1.27 12.64 -30.56
C PHE A 176 2.20 13.41 -29.63
N ASP A 177 2.23 13.06 -28.34
CA ASP A 177 3.13 13.70 -27.35
C ASP A 177 4.60 13.60 -27.79
N HIS A 178 5.02 12.48 -28.40
CA HIS A 178 6.37 12.35 -28.96
C HIS A 178 6.65 13.28 -30.16
N ILE A 179 5.64 13.50 -31.02
CA ILE A 179 5.75 14.47 -32.12
C ILE A 179 5.82 15.89 -31.56
N LEU A 180 5.02 16.21 -30.53
CA LEU A 180 5.01 17.52 -29.88
C LEU A 180 6.38 17.92 -29.33
N ASP A 181 7.17 16.97 -28.80
CA ASP A 181 8.52 17.23 -28.27
C ASP A 181 9.49 17.84 -29.29
N HIS A 182 9.19 17.72 -30.59
CA HIS A 182 10.00 18.26 -31.69
C HIS A 182 9.56 19.65 -32.19
N HIS A 183 8.46 20.20 -31.67
CA HIS A 183 7.88 21.47 -32.11
C HIS A 183 7.74 22.46 -30.94
N ASP A 184 7.77 23.78 -31.20
CA ASP A 184 7.55 24.79 -30.16
C ASP A 184 6.04 24.95 -29.86
N VAL A 185 5.47 23.95 -29.20
CA VAL A 185 4.02 23.84 -28.94
C VAL A 185 3.73 23.46 -27.49
N TYR A 186 2.56 23.88 -27.00
CA TYR A 186 2.07 23.57 -25.66
C TYR A 186 0.77 22.77 -25.74
N LYS A 187 0.74 21.60 -25.09
CA LYS A 187 -0.45 20.78 -24.90
C LYS A 187 -1.35 21.41 -23.85
N VAL A 188 -2.55 21.83 -24.25
CA VAL A 188 -3.51 22.48 -23.36
C VAL A 188 -4.28 21.43 -22.57
N GLU A 189 -5.08 20.61 -23.25
CA GLU A 189 -5.86 19.55 -22.63
C GLU A 189 -6.35 18.53 -23.68
N THR A 190 -6.85 17.40 -23.18
CA THR A 190 -7.60 16.40 -23.97
C THR A 190 -9.06 16.42 -23.53
N ILE A 191 -9.99 16.61 -24.46
CA ILE A 191 -11.43 16.70 -24.18
C ILE A 191 -12.10 15.49 -24.84
N GLY A 192 -12.22 14.38 -24.10
CA GLY A 192 -12.69 13.11 -24.70
C GLY A 192 -11.68 12.57 -25.72
N ASP A 193 -12.13 12.44 -26.97
CA ASP A 193 -11.34 12.08 -28.16
C ASP A 193 -10.72 13.28 -28.88
N ALA A 194 -11.01 14.51 -28.43
CA ALA A 194 -10.39 15.71 -28.95
C ALA A 194 -9.03 16.01 -28.29
N TYR A 195 -8.06 16.41 -29.11
CA TYR A 195 -6.69 16.76 -28.72
C TYR A 195 -6.40 18.23 -29.06
N MET A 196 -6.06 19.04 -28.04
CA MET A 196 -5.88 20.49 -28.17
C MET A 196 -4.44 20.92 -27.89
N VAL A 197 -3.86 21.63 -28.85
CA VAL A 197 -2.48 22.15 -28.79
C VAL A 197 -2.44 23.60 -29.25
N VAL A 198 -1.51 24.39 -28.72
CA VAL A 198 -1.35 25.80 -29.08
C VAL A 198 0.13 26.16 -29.20
N SER A 199 0.46 27.11 -30.07
CA SER A 199 1.76 27.78 -30.09
C SER A 199 1.59 29.29 -30.01
N GLY A 200 2.66 30.00 -29.61
CA GLY A 200 2.64 31.43 -29.30
C GLY A 200 2.31 31.74 -27.83
N LEU A 201 2.07 30.71 -27.02
CA LEU A 201 1.93 30.78 -25.57
C LEU A 201 2.51 29.51 -24.90
N PRO A 202 2.89 29.54 -23.60
CA PRO A 202 2.96 30.73 -22.73
C PRO A 202 4.08 31.69 -23.12
N LYS A 203 4.97 31.29 -24.04
CA LYS A 203 6.02 32.16 -24.58
C LYS A 203 5.63 32.59 -26.00
N ARG A 204 5.74 33.89 -26.27
CA ARG A 204 5.56 34.45 -27.60
C ARG A 204 6.73 34.07 -28.49
N ASN A 205 6.46 33.61 -29.70
CA ASN A 205 7.49 33.19 -30.66
C ASN A 205 7.36 33.88 -32.03
N GLY A 206 6.73 35.07 -32.07
CA GLY A 206 6.47 35.81 -33.31
C GLY A 206 5.59 35.00 -34.27
N ASN A 207 5.76 35.13 -35.58
CA ASN A 207 4.93 34.39 -36.55
C ASN A 207 5.19 32.87 -36.58
N ARG A 208 6.15 32.35 -35.79
CA ARG A 208 6.48 30.91 -35.80
C ARG A 208 5.38 30.04 -35.23
N HIS A 209 4.49 30.56 -34.38
CA HIS A 209 3.38 29.78 -33.87
C HIS A 209 2.52 29.11 -34.96
N ALA A 210 2.32 29.79 -36.09
CA ALA A 210 1.57 29.23 -37.20
C ALA A 210 2.37 28.14 -37.93
N VAL A 211 3.69 28.31 -38.02
CA VAL A 211 4.63 27.36 -38.66
C VAL A 211 4.71 26.07 -37.85
N ASP A 212 5.02 26.17 -36.55
CA ASP A 212 5.15 25.02 -35.64
C ASP A 212 3.87 24.18 -35.61
N ILE A 213 2.70 24.82 -35.50
CA ILE A 213 1.41 24.11 -35.51
C ILE A 213 1.13 23.46 -36.87
N SER A 214 1.46 24.13 -37.98
CA SER A 214 1.21 23.58 -39.32
C SER A 214 2.14 22.41 -39.64
N MET A 215 3.41 22.47 -39.23
CA MET A 215 4.36 21.35 -39.35
C MET A 215 3.96 20.16 -38.47
N MET A 216 3.60 20.43 -37.21
CA MET A 216 3.10 19.42 -36.28
C MET A 216 1.85 18.72 -36.84
N ALA A 217 0.91 19.48 -37.42
CA ALA A 217 -0.31 18.92 -38.01
C ALA A 217 -0.01 17.98 -39.20
N LEU A 218 0.97 18.33 -40.04
CA LEU A 218 1.41 17.49 -41.15
C LEU A 218 2.11 16.21 -40.65
N ASP A 219 2.98 16.31 -39.63
CA ASP A 219 3.65 15.16 -39.02
C ASP A 219 2.63 14.20 -38.36
N ILE A 220 1.65 14.73 -37.61
CA ILE A 220 0.56 13.96 -37.00
C ILE A 220 -0.28 13.25 -38.07
N LEU A 221 -0.66 13.97 -39.12
CA LEU A 221 -1.48 13.39 -40.19
C LEU A 221 -0.73 12.29 -40.96
N SER A 222 0.57 12.45 -41.18
CA SER A 222 1.42 11.42 -41.78
C SER A 222 1.55 10.18 -40.88
N PHE A 223 1.69 10.37 -39.56
CA PHE A 223 1.74 9.25 -38.60
C PHE A 223 0.46 8.42 -38.62
N ILE A 224 -0.71 9.07 -38.59
CA ILE A 224 -2.01 8.39 -38.61
C ILE A 224 -2.18 7.51 -39.85
N GLY A 225 -1.61 7.91 -41.00
CA GLY A 225 -1.63 7.09 -42.21
C GLY A 225 -0.94 5.72 -42.08
N SER A 226 -0.06 5.55 -41.09
CA SER A 226 0.68 4.30 -40.82
C SER A 226 0.28 3.61 -39.50
N PHE A 227 -0.66 4.20 -38.76
CA PHE A 227 -1.05 3.72 -37.44
C PHE A 227 -2.13 2.65 -37.52
N GLU A 228 -1.90 1.51 -36.86
CA GLU A 228 -2.86 0.40 -36.78
C GLU A 228 -3.34 0.16 -35.34
N LEU A 229 -4.65 -0.07 -35.19
CA LEU A 229 -5.25 -0.43 -33.91
C LEU A 229 -4.93 -1.88 -33.54
N ARG A 230 -4.28 -2.09 -32.39
CA ARG A 230 -3.93 -3.45 -31.91
C ARG A 230 -5.15 -4.36 -31.72
N HIS A 231 -6.26 -3.80 -31.27
CA HIS A 231 -7.50 -4.55 -30.99
C HIS A 231 -8.36 -4.75 -32.25
N LEU A 232 -8.16 -3.94 -33.29
CA LEU A 232 -8.86 -3.98 -34.59
C LEU A 232 -7.85 -3.79 -35.73
N PRO A 233 -6.94 -4.76 -35.95
CA PRO A 233 -5.90 -4.63 -36.97
C PRO A 233 -6.51 -4.52 -38.37
N GLY A 234 -6.00 -3.58 -39.17
CA GLY A 234 -6.50 -3.27 -40.51
C GLY A 234 -7.70 -2.32 -40.58
N LEU A 235 -8.26 -1.88 -39.43
CA LEU A 235 -9.24 -0.80 -39.43
C LEU A 235 -8.53 0.57 -39.54
N PRO A 236 -8.80 1.37 -40.58
CA PRO A 236 -8.17 2.68 -40.71
C PRO A 236 -8.69 3.65 -39.65
N VAL A 237 -7.78 4.32 -38.95
CA VAL A 237 -8.12 5.42 -38.04
C VAL A 237 -8.08 6.72 -38.81
N TRP A 238 -9.17 7.48 -38.75
CA TRP A 238 -9.24 8.80 -39.37
C TRP A 238 -9.36 9.87 -38.32
N ILE A 239 -8.60 10.95 -38.51
CA ILE A 239 -8.72 12.16 -37.70
C ILE A 239 -9.17 13.34 -38.56
N ARG A 240 -9.85 14.29 -37.96
CA ARG A 240 -10.05 15.64 -38.52
C ARG A 240 -9.14 16.60 -37.79
N ILE A 241 -8.61 17.58 -38.50
CA ILE A 241 -7.74 18.61 -37.93
C ILE A 241 -8.28 19.99 -38.29
N GLY A 242 -8.38 20.88 -37.31
CA GLY A 242 -8.73 22.29 -37.46
C GLY A 242 -7.67 23.22 -36.88
N ILE A 243 -7.30 24.25 -37.63
CA ILE A 243 -6.28 25.23 -37.24
C ILE A 243 -6.79 26.66 -37.44
N HIS A 244 -6.71 27.47 -36.39
CA HIS A 244 -7.06 28.88 -36.44
C HIS A 244 -6.08 29.75 -35.66
N SER A 245 -5.84 30.97 -36.16
CA SER A 245 -4.95 31.95 -35.53
C SER A 245 -5.72 33.22 -35.16
N GLY A 246 -5.45 33.74 -33.97
CA GLY A 246 -6.06 34.97 -33.45
C GLY A 246 -5.73 35.20 -31.97
N PRO A 247 -6.29 36.26 -31.35
CA PRO A 247 -6.01 36.62 -29.96
C PRO A 247 -6.70 35.69 -28.96
N CYS A 248 -6.08 35.42 -27.81
CA CYS A 248 -6.71 34.72 -26.69
C CYS A 248 -6.16 35.20 -25.34
N ALA A 249 -6.98 35.13 -24.29
CA ALA A 249 -6.49 35.26 -22.92
C ALA A 249 -6.10 33.88 -22.38
N ALA A 250 -5.02 33.78 -21.61
CA ALA A 250 -4.62 32.54 -20.96
C ALA A 250 -4.34 32.77 -19.47
N GLY A 251 -4.71 31.82 -18.62
CA GLY A 251 -4.54 31.95 -17.18
C GLY A 251 -4.81 30.64 -16.43
N VAL A 252 -4.47 30.61 -15.14
CA VAL A 252 -4.69 29.43 -14.29
C VAL A 252 -6.06 29.50 -13.62
N VAL A 253 -6.86 28.45 -13.79
CA VAL A 253 -8.21 28.35 -13.21
C VAL A 253 -8.26 27.24 -12.16
N GLY A 254 -8.86 27.55 -11.01
CA GLY A 254 -9.12 26.61 -9.92
C GLY A 254 -7.96 26.44 -8.93
N ILE A 255 -8.29 26.20 -7.66
CA ILE A 255 -7.32 26.10 -6.55
C ILE A 255 -6.92 24.64 -6.27
N LYS A 256 -7.89 23.71 -6.32
CA LYS A 256 -7.67 22.29 -6.00
C LYS A 256 -7.02 21.49 -7.14
N MET A 257 -7.21 21.93 -8.38
CA MET A 257 -6.61 21.35 -9.59
C MET A 257 -6.34 22.49 -10.58
N PRO A 258 -5.26 23.27 -10.39
CA PRO A 258 -4.96 24.41 -11.25
C PRO A 258 -4.71 23.94 -12.69
N ARG A 259 -5.46 24.49 -13.64
CA ARG A 259 -5.29 24.24 -15.08
C ARG A 259 -4.95 25.53 -15.80
N TYR A 260 -3.99 25.48 -16.71
CA TYR A 260 -3.69 26.61 -17.59
C TYR A 260 -4.68 26.59 -18.76
N CYS A 261 -5.71 27.44 -18.69
CA CYS A 261 -6.82 27.47 -19.64
C CYS A 261 -6.70 28.65 -20.60
N LEU A 262 -7.20 28.47 -21.83
CA LEU A 262 -7.32 29.51 -22.84
C LEU A 262 -8.78 29.96 -22.94
N PHE A 263 -8.97 31.26 -23.13
CA PHE A 263 -10.26 31.91 -23.27
C PHE A 263 -10.26 32.84 -24.47
N GLY A 264 -11.34 32.82 -25.24
CA GLY A 264 -11.54 33.73 -26.37
C GLY A 264 -12.17 33.05 -27.56
N ASP A 265 -12.60 33.87 -28.51
CA ASP A 265 -13.26 33.40 -29.73
C ASP A 265 -12.33 32.55 -30.62
N THR A 266 -11.02 32.75 -30.52
CA THR A 266 -10.01 31.96 -31.25
C THR A 266 -10.10 30.46 -30.91
N VAL A 267 -10.36 30.10 -29.64
CA VAL A 267 -10.53 28.69 -29.21
C VAL A 267 -11.78 28.09 -29.87
N ASN A 268 -12.90 28.82 -29.83
CA ASN A 268 -14.16 28.38 -30.41
C ASN A 268 -14.08 28.25 -31.93
N THR A 269 -13.41 29.19 -32.59
CA THR A 269 -13.23 29.16 -34.04
C THR A 269 -12.32 28.01 -34.45
N ALA A 270 -11.22 27.74 -33.74
CA ALA A 270 -10.37 26.57 -33.99
C ALA A 270 -11.14 25.24 -33.86
N SER A 271 -11.96 25.10 -32.81
CA SER A 271 -12.84 23.93 -32.66
C SER A 271 -13.87 23.80 -33.79
N ARG A 272 -14.41 24.93 -34.30
CA ARG A 272 -15.31 24.91 -35.47
C ARG A 272 -14.61 24.51 -36.76
N MET A 273 -13.36 24.94 -36.94
CA MET A 273 -12.51 24.50 -38.07
C MET A 273 -12.30 22.99 -38.04
N GLU A 274 -12.15 22.37 -36.86
CA GLU A 274 -12.09 20.90 -36.76
C GLU A 274 -13.44 20.28 -37.14
N SER A 275 -14.52 20.71 -36.49
CA SER A 275 -15.85 20.08 -36.64
C SER A 275 -16.44 20.21 -38.04
N THR A 276 -16.05 21.25 -38.78
CA THR A 276 -16.45 21.47 -40.19
C THR A 276 -15.42 20.93 -41.17
N GLY A 277 -14.31 20.36 -40.69
CA GLY A 277 -13.25 19.74 -41.48
C GLY A 277 -13.67 18.41 -42.11
N LEU A 278 -12.80 17.88 -42.98
CA LEU A 278 -12.98 16.57 -43.61
C LEU A 278 -12.02 15.54 -43.02
N PRO A 279 -12.39 14.25 -42.97
CA PRO A 279 -11.49 13.19 -42.53
C PRO A 279 -10.17 13.24 -43.29
N LEU A 280 -9.05 13.08 -42.57
CA LEU A 280 -7.68 13.10 -43.12
C LEU A 280 -7.30 14.39 -43.85
N ARG A 281 -7.91 15.52 -43.48
CA ARG A 281 -7.57 16.85 -43.98
C ARG A 281 -7.28 17.82 -42.83
N ILE A 282 -6.41 18.77 -43.11
CA ILE A 282 -6.05 19.87 -42.20
C ILE A 282 -6.80 21.11 -42.65
N HIS A 283 -7.85 21.48 -41.91
CA HIS A 283 -8.68 22.64 -42.22
C HIS A 283 -8.09 23.90 -41.57
N VAL A 284 -7.74 24.88 -42.39
CA VAL A 284 -7.01 26.07 -41.95
C VAL A 284 -7.78 27.35 -42.29
N SER A 285 -7.86 28.26 -41.32
CA SER A 285 -8.53 29.55 -41.50
C SER A 285 -7.70 30.54 -42.32
N GLY A 286 -8.36 31.55 -42.92
CA GLY A 286 -7.67 32.59 -43.68
C GLY A 286 -6.65 33.40 -42.85
N SER A 287 -6.89 33.60 -41.55
CA SER A 287 -5.95 34.30 -40.66
C SER A 287 -4.63 33.53 -40.54
N THR A 288 -4.68 32.22 -40.30
CA THR A 288 -3.47 31.38 -40.24
C THR A 288 -2.70 31.41 -41.57
N VAL A 289 -3.38 31.30 -42.72
CA VAL A 289 -2.73 31.38 -44.04
C VAL A 289 -2.05 32.74 -44.26
N ALA A 290 -2.67 33.83 -43.80
CA ALA A 290 -2.06 35.16 -43.89
C ALA A 290 -0.77 35.27 -43.06
N ILE A 291 -0.67 34.57 -41.93
CA ILE A 291 0.56 34.51 -41.11
C ILE A 291 1.61 33.66 -41.80
N LEU A 292 1.25 32.46 -42.28
CA LEU A 292 2.17 31.56 -42.99
C LEU A 292 2.80 32.23 -44.22
N LYS A 293 2.03 33.02 -44.98
CA LYS A 293 2.54 33.82 -46.12
C LYS A 293 3.60 34.85 -45.74
N ARG A 294 3.69 35.25 -44.47
CA ARG A 294 4.67 36.22 -43.94
C ARG A 294 5.91 35.52 -43.38
N THR A 295 6.02 34.20 -43.49
CA THR A 295 7.15 33.40 -42.99
C THR A 295 7.99 32.87 -44.15
N ASP A 296 9.24 32.51 -43.87
CA ASP A 296 10.17 31.99 -44.88
C ASP A 296 9.84 30.55 -45.33
N CYS A 297 8.92 29.86 -44.63
CA CYS A 297 8.50 28.50 -44.93
C CYS A 297 7.43 28.46 -46.03
N ARG A 298 7.64 27.62 -47.05
CA ARG A 298 6.73 27.51 -48.20
C ARG A 298 5.71 26.40 -48.00
N PHE A 299 4.59 26.75 -47.37
CA PHE A 299 3.44 25.86 -47.21
C PHE A 299 2.56 25.80 -48.45
N GLN A 300 2.04 24.62 -48.76
CA GLN A 300 1.09 24.37 -49.83
C GLN A 300 -0.32 24.33 -49.26
N TYR A 301 -1.23 25.11 -49.84
CA TYR A 301 -2.62 25.18 -49.41
C TYR A 301 -3.57 25.31 -50.60
N GLU A 302 -4.71 24.64 -50.51
CA GLU A 302 -5.77 24.66 -51.51
C GLU A 302 -6.98 25.44 -50.99
N MET A 303 -7.57 26.29 -51.82
CA MET A 303 -8.79 27.01 -51.44
C MET A 303 -9.96 26.02 -51.33
N ARG A 304 -10.56 25.91 -50.15
CA ARG A 304 -11.75 25.08 -49.92
C ARG A 304 -13.02 25.76 -50.46
N GLY A 305 -13.08 27.08 -50.32
CA GLY A 305 -14.27 27.90 -50.62
C GLY A 305 -14.94 28.44 -49.36
N GLU A 306 -16.16 28.95 -49.54
CA GLU A 306 -16.99 29.53 -48.47
C GLU A 306 -17.46 28.45 -47.47
N THR A 307 -17.12 28.62 -46.20
CA THR A 307 -17.52 27.72 -45.10
C THR A 307 -18.26 28.49 -44.03
N TYR A 308 -19.47 28.03 -43.68
CA TYR A 308 -20.27 28.65 -42.63
C TYR A 308 -19.76 28.24 -41.25
N LEU A 309 -19.24 29.21 -40.49
CA LEU A 309 -18.82 29.06 -39.11
C LEU A 309 -19.87 29.71 -38.20
N LYS A 310 -20.57 28.88 -37.42
CA LYS A 310 -21.64 29.33 -36.51
C LYS A 310 -21.15 30.49 -35.64
N GLY A 311 -21.77 31.66 -35.75
CA GLY A 311 -21.41 32.85 -34.96
C GLY A 311 -20.36 33.80 -35.58
N ARG A 312 -19.70 33.40 -36.67
CA ARG A 312 -18.86 34.30 -37.51
C ARG A 312 -19.42 34.54 -38.92
N GLY A 313 -20.33 33.68 -39.37
CA GLY A 313 -20.87 33.76 -40.73
C GLY A 313 -20.04 32.90 -41.69
N THR A 314 -20.06 33.27 -42.97
CA THR A 314 -19.36 32.53 -44.03
C THR A 314 -17.97 33.11 -44.24
N GLU A 315 -16.93 32.27 -44.10
CA GLU A 315 -15.54 32.67 -44.33
C GLU A 315 -14.89 31.78 -45.40
N ILE A 316 -13.96 32.35 -46.17
CA ILE A 316 -13.13 31.58 -47.10
C ILE A 316 -12.04 30.86 -46.29
N THR A 317 -11.96 29.54 -46.45
CA THR A 317 -11.01 28.69 -45.74
C THR A 317 -10.18 27.83 -46.69
N TYR A 318 -9.15 27.16 -46.16
CA TYR A 318 -8.14 26.47 -46.95
C TYR A 318 -7.87 25.06 -46.40
N TRP A 319 -7.41 24.16 -47.27
CA TRP A 319 -6.80 22.89 -46.89
C TRP A 319 -5.29 23.06 -46.89
N LEU A 320 -4.62 22.69 -45.80
CA LEU A 320 -3.16 22.57 -45.80
C LEU A 320 -2.78 21.19 -46.34
N THR A 321 -1.95 21.15 -47.38
CA THR A 321 -1.64 19.92 -48.13
C THR A 321 -0.17 19.53 -48.11
N GLY A 322 0.73 20.39 -47.65
CA GLY A 322 2.15 20.05 -47.52
C GLY A 322 3.07 21.26 -47.38
N THR A 323 4.36 21.03 -47.58
CA THR A 323 5.40 22.07 -47.70
C THR A 323 6.30 21.76 -48.90
N GLU A 324 6.92 22.78 -49.51
CA GLU A 324 7.94 22.56 -50.55
C GLU A 324 9.23 21.94 -49.99
N ASP A 325 9.50 22.16 -48.70
CA ASP A 325 10.76 21.79 -48.06
C ASP A 325 10.82 20.32 -47.58
N LYS A 326 9.67 19.63 -47.48
CA LYS A 326 9.58 18.25 -46.97
C LYS A 326 8.43 17.51 -47.63
N GLU A 327 8.73 16.36 -48.25
CA GLU A 327 7.70 15.47 -48.76
C GLU A 327 7.00 14.74 -47.61
N TYR A 328 5.68 14.88 -47.55
CA TYR A 328 4.82 14.21 -46.59
C TYR A 328 4.01 13.10 -47.26
N ASN A 329 4.08 11.88 -46.71
CA ASN A 329 3.22 10.76 -47.11
C ASN A 329 1.85 10.92 -46.44
N LEU A 330 1.05 11.88 -46.92
CA LEU A 330 -0.29 12.12 -46.38
C LEU A 330 -1.28 11.08 -46.91
N PRO A 331 -2.16 10.52 -46.05
CA PRO A 331 -3.15 9.56 -46.49
C PRO A 331 -4.22 10.23 -47.39
N THR A 332 -4.73 9.48 -48.37
CA THR A 332 -5.75 9.99 -49.30
C THR A 332 -7.12 10.02 -48.60
N PRO A 333 -7.86 11.13 -48.62
CA PRO A 333 -9.18 11.19 -47.99
C PRO A 333 -10.22 10.38 -48.77
N PRO A 334 -11.30 9.95 -48.09
CA PRO A 334 -12.45 9.33 -48.73
C PRO A 334 -13.20 10.34 -49.64
N SER A 335 -13.75 9.87 -50.76
CA SER A 335 -14.55 10.67 -51.71
C SER A 335 -15.83 11.23 -51.05
N VAL A 336 -16.31 12.39 -51.54
CA VAL A 336 -17.44 13.13 -50.94
C VAL A 336 -18.74 12.32 -50.92
N GLU A 337 -19.00 11.49 -51.93
CA GLU A 337 -20.18 10.59 -52.00
C GLU A 337 -20.18 9.49 -50.92
N ASN A 338 -19.01 9.11 -50.37
CA ASN A 338 -18.87 8.05 -49.37
C ASN A 338 -18.94 8.55 -47.90
N GLN A 339 -19.05 9.86 -47.66
CA GLN A 339 -18.93 10.42 -46.30
C GLN A 339 -20.16 10.16 -45.40
N GLN A 340 -21.36 10.04 -45.99
CA GLN A 340 -22.58 9.71 -45.23
C GLN A 340 -22.73 8.21 -44.96
N GLN A 341 -22.22 7.35 -45.84
CA GLN A 341 -22.16 5.88 -45.64
C GLN A 341 -21.03 5.44 -44.70
N LEU A 342 -20.04 6.31 -44.49
CA LEU A 342 -18.81 6.04 -43.73
C LEU A 342 -19.04 5.48 -42.31
N LYS A 343 -20.11 5.89 -41.61
CA LYS A 343 -20.42 5.39 -40.26
C LYS A 343 -20.92 3.94 -40.29
N ASP A 344 -21.73 3.60 -41.29
CA ASP A 344 -22.27 2.27 -41.49
C ASP A 344 -21.17 1.35 -42.05
N ASP A 345 -20.33 1.86 -42.94
CA ASP A 345 -19.15 1.15 -43.47
C ASP A 345 -18.13 0.83 -42.38
N ILE A 346 -17.86 1.75 -41.43
CA ILE A 346 -17.00 1.47 -40.26
C ILE A 346 -17.61 0.37 -39.40
N ALA A 347 -18.92 0.43 -39.12
CA ALA A 347 -19.59 -0.59 -38.30
C ALA A 347 -19.56 -1.97 -38.97
N ASP A 348 -19.76 -2.03 -40.28
CA ASP A 348 -19.68 -3.25 -41.08
C ASP A 348 -18.24 -3.78 -41.17
N MET A 349 -17.25 -2.90 -41.31
CA MET A 349 -15.84 -3.27 -41.35
C MET A 349 -15.38 -3.83 -40.00
N ILE A 350 -15.78 -3.20 -38.88
CA ILE A 350 -15.55 -3.72 -37.53
C ILE A 350 -16.21 -5.09 -37.37
N THR A 351 -17.47 -5.24 -37.79
CA THR A 351 -18.21 -6.51 -37.69
C THR A 351 -17.53 -7.62 -38.51
N LYS A 352 -17.05 -7.32 -39.73
CA LYS A 352 -16.30 -8.26 -40.56
C LYS A 352 -14.95 -8.64 -39.94
N ILE A 353 -14.22 -7.71 -39.34
CA ILE A 353 -12.96 -7.98 -38.63
C ILE A 353 -13.20 -8.88 -37.41
N LEU A 354 -14.28 -8.63 -36.65
CA LEU A 354 -14.67 -9.45 -35.51
C LEU A 354 -15.12 -10.87 -35.94
N GLN A 355 -15.88 -11.00 -37.02
CA GLN A 355 -16.27 -12.29 -37.61
C GLN A 355 -15.07 -13.05 -38.21
N LYS A 356 -14.13 -12.34 -38.84
CA LYS A 356 -12.88 -12.92 -39.34
C LYS A 356 -12.01 -13.45 -38.20
N ARG A 357 -12.00 -12.78 -37.04
CA ARG A 357 -11.39 -13.27 -35.79
C ARG A 357 -12.02 -14.57 -35.26
N GLU A 358 -13.33 -14.76 -35.47
CA GLU A 358 -14.03 -16.00 -35.07
C GLU A 358 -13.79 -17.15 -36.05
N THR A 359 -13.51 -16.86 -37.34
CA THR A 359 -13.40 -17.87 -38.41
C THR A 359 -11.95 -18.25 -38.75
N GLU A 360 -11.01 -17.31 -38.71
CA GLU A 360 -9.58 -17.59 -38.77
C GLU A 360 -9.11 -17.98 -37.37
N GLY A 361 -9.15 -19.28 -37.07
CA GLY A 361 -8.55 -19.86 -35.88
C GLY A 361 -7.04 -19.60 -35.82
N PHE A 362 -6.63 -18.41 -35.41
CA PHE A 362 -5.25 -18.13 -35.06
C PHE A 362 -4.94 -18.96 -33.81
N ARG A 363 -4.01 -19.91 -33.96
CA ARG A 363 -3.38 -20.65 -32.86
C ARG A 363 -2.62 -19.66 -31.97
N SER A 364 -3.33 -18.92 -31.14
CA SER A 364 -2.77 -18.37 -29.92
C SER A 364 -2.80 -19.48 -28.88
N ARG A 365 -1.64 -19.73 -28.28
CA ARG A 365 -1.42 -20.65 -27.15
C ARG A 365 -2.57 -20.54 -26.16
N GLU A 366 -3.08 -21.68 -25.70
CA GLU A 366 -4.15 -21.79 -24.70
C GLU A 366 -3.93 -20.82 -23.52
N ILE A 367 -4.55 -19.65 -23.61
CA ILE A 367 -4.98 -18.89 -22.44
C ILE A 367 -6.36 -19.42 -22.13
N LYS A 368 -6.44 -20.28 -21.11
CA LYS A 368 -7.72 -20.75 -20.57
C LYS A 368 -8.62 -19.54 -20.30
N ARG A 369 -9.79 -19.56 -20.94
CA ARG A 369 -10.94 -18.66 -20.79
C ARG A 369 -10.94 -17.90 -19.45
N VAL A 370 -10.59 -16.62 -19.48
CA VAL A 370 -10.98 -15.68 -18.42
C VAL A 370 -12.46 -15.38 -18.63
N ALA A 371 -13.28 -15.72 -17.65
CA ALA A 371 -14.70 -15.45 -17.66
C ALA A 371 -14.95 -13.95 -17.84
N SER A 372 -15.92 -13.61 -18.69
CA SER A 372 -16.41 -12.26 -18.94
C SER A 372 -16.53 -11.43 -17.66
N TYR A 373 -15.85 -10.29 -17.59
CA TYR A 373 -15.99 -9.32 -16.50
C TYR A 373 -17.35 -8.59 -16.59
N ARG A 374 -18.41 -9.28 -16.15
CA ARG A 374 -19.64 -8.63 -15.68
C ARG A 374 -19.35 -8.02 -14.31
N THR A 375 -19.63 -6.72 -14.14
CA THR A 375 -19.80 -6.00 -12.85
C THR A 375 -18.95 -6.50 -11.68
N GLU A 376 -17.87 -5.78 -11.33
CA GLU A 376 -16.90 -6.16 -10.28
C GLU A 376 -17.49 -6.34 -8.87
N MET A 377 -18.69 -5.83 -8.60
CA MET A 377 -19.36 -5.95 -7.32
C MET A 377 -20.50 -6.97 -7.36
N ARG A 378 -20.39 -8.01 -6.54
CA ARG A 378 -21.41 -9.05 -6.38
C ARG A 378 -22.15 -8.84 -5.08
N TYR A 379 -23.47 -8.77 -5.15
CA TYR A 379 -24.34 -8.67 -3.99
C TYR A 379 -25.05 -9.99 -3.76
N ALA A 380 -25.27 -10.33 -2.50
CA ALA A 380 -26.16 -11.41 -2.15
C ALA A 380 -26.84 -11.15 -0.80
N THR A 381 -28.03 -11.72 -0.67
CA THR A 381 -28.85 -11.72 0.53
C THR A 381 -29.35 -13.12 0.81
N LEU A 382 -29.32 -13.51 2.07
CA LEU A 382 -29.82 -14.77 2.60
C LEU A 382 -31.12 -14.56 3.37
N TYR A 383 -32.04 -15.50 3.17
CA TYR A 383 -33.28 -15.62 3.92
C TYR A 383 -33.31 -17.01 4.56
N TRP A 384 -33.48 -17.05 5.87
CA TRP A 384 -33.53 -18.27 6.66
C TRP A 384 -34.98 -18.74 6.80
N ASN A 385 -35.30 -19.88 6.20
CA ASN A 385 -36.61 -20.51 6.33
C ASN A 385 -36.63 -21.44 7.55
N LYS A 386 -37.19 -20.97 8.66
CA LYS A 386 -37.29 -21.75 9.92
C LYS A 386 -38.07 -23.05 9.78
N ALA A 387 -39.13 -23.07 8.95
CA ALA A 387 -40.01 -24.24 8.81
C ALA A 387 -39.31 -25.40 8.09
N GLN A 388 -38.46 -25.08 7.10
CA GLN A 388 -37.74 -26.09 6.32
C GLN A 388 -36.29 -26.28 6.79
N LYS A 389 -35.77 -25.40 7.66
CA LYS A 389 -34.35 -25.30 8.03
C LYS A 389 -33.43 -25.17 6.81
N ILE A 390 -33.84 -24.36 5.84
CA ILE A 390 -33.11 -24.13 4.58
C ILE A 390 -32.82 -22.64 4.43
N LEU A 391 -31.61 -22.32 3.96
CA LEU A 391 -31.23 -20.99 3.52
C LEU A 391 -31.57 -20.79 2.04
N GLN A 392 -32.22 -19.68 1.73
CA GLN A 392 -32.40 -19.22 0.35
C GLN A 392 -31.48 -18.03 0.08
N VAL A 393 -30.60 -18.17 -0.91
CA VAL A 393 -29.74 -17.08 -1.38
C VAL A 393 -30.35 -16.39 -2.61
N LYS A 394 -30.31 -15.06 -2.63
CA LYS A 394 -30.69 -14.24 -3.79
C LYS A 394 -29.56 -13.27 -4.11
N ASN A 395 -29.22 -13.10 -5.39
CA ASN A 395 -28.15 -12.21 -5.87
C ASN A 395 -28.60 -10.73 -5.92
N ILE A 396 -29.16 -10.23 -4.82
CA ILE A 396 -29.61 -8.85 -4.64
C ILE A 396 -29.07 -8.33 -3.30
N LEU A 397 -29.03 -7.01 -3.13
CA LEU A 397 -28.81 -6.38 -1.83
C LEU A 397 -30.16 -5.99 -1.23
N ASP A 398 -30.70 -6.83 -0.35
CA ASP A 398 -31.92 -6.56 0.39
C ASP A 398 -31.62 -6.53 1.88
N ARG A 399 -31.78 -5.34 2.48
CA ARG A 399 -31.49 -5.09 3.89
C ARG A 399 -32.49 -5.75 4.84
N SER A 400 -33.59 -6.29 4.31
CA SER A 400 -34.61 -7.02 5.06
C SER A 400 -34.25 -8.49 5.34
N GLY A 401 -33.24 -9.02 4.64
CA GLY A 401 -32.78 -10.40 4.78
C GLY A 401 -31.94 -10.64 6.04
N ASP A 402 -31.80 -11.91 6.38
CA ASP A 402 -31.14 -12.37 7.61
C ASP A 402 -29.63 -12.17 7.59
N ALA A 403 -29.02 -12.26 6.41
CA ALA A 403 -27.65 -11.81 6.16
C ALA A 403 -27.56 -11.22 4.76
N TYR A 404 -26.87 -10.11 4.60
CA TYR A 404 -26.71 -9.44 3.31
C TYR A 404 -25.35 -8.74 3.23
N GLY A 405 -24.88 -8.55 2.01
CA GLY A 405 -23.53 -8.04 1.81
C GLY A 405 -23.11 -8.00 0.36
N PHE A 406 -21.86 -7.62 0.15
CA PHE A 406 -21.25 -7.64 -1.17
C PHE A 406 -19.79 -8.04 -1.11
N TYR A 407 -19.31 -8.60 -2.22
CA TYR A 407 -17.91 -8.74 -2.53
C TYR A 407 -17.56 -7.89 -3.75
N ASN A 408 -16.70 -6.88 -3.55
CA ASN A 408 -16.16 -6.05 -4.60
C ASN A 408 -14.78 -6.59 -5.02
N ASN A 409 -14.73 -7.21 -6.18
CA ASN A 409 -13.50 -7.77 -6.72
C ASN A 409 -12.70 -6.71 -7.47
N THR A 410 -11.84 -6.00 -6.75
CA THR A 410 -10.89 -5.03 -7.31
C THR A 410 -9.44 -5.50 -7.23
N VAL A 411 -9.20 -6.80 -7.08
CA VAL A 411 -7.84 -7.38 -6.89
C VAL A 411 -6.91 -6.99 -8.03
N GLN A 412 -7.37 -7.06 -9.28
CA GLN A 412 -6.56 -6.71 -10.44
C GLN A 412 -6.26 -5.21 -10.56
N LYS A 413 -7.13 -4.34 -10.01
CA LYS A 413 -6.99 -2.87 -10.09
C LYS A 413 -6.22 -2.28 -8.91
N THR A 414 -6.42 -2.84 -7.72
CA THR A 414 -5.97 -2.24 -6.45
C THR A 414 -5.12 -3.18 -5.60
N GLY A 415 -5.02 -4.45 -6.00
CA GLY A 415 -4.44 -5.51 -5.19
C GLY A 415 -5.39 -6.04 -4.11
N TRP A 416 -6.57 -5.46 -3.90
CA TRP A 416 -7.51 -5.87 -2.85
C TRP A 416 -8.90 -6.16 -3.41
N GLY A 417 -9.53 -7.24 -2.94
CA GLY A 417 -10.98 -7.32 -2.89
C GLY A 417 -11.51 -6.72 -1.59
N VAL A 418 -12.76 -6.26 -1.58
CA VAL A 418 -13.43 -5.74 -0.36
C VAL A 418 -14.70 -6.54 -0.13
N LEU A 419 -14.83 -7.14 1.05
CA LEU A 419 -16.00 -7.90 1.46
C LEU A 419 -16.67 -7.19 2.64
N GLU A 420 -17.96 -6.95 2.53
CA GLU A 420 -18.76 -6.43 3.64
C GLU A 420 -20.00 -7.28 3.85
N ILE A 421 -20.21 -7.75 5.09
CA ILE A 421 -21.32 -8.60 5.47
C ILE A 421 -21.99 -8.08 6.73
N LYS A 422 -23.32 -7.96 6.67
CA LYS A 422 -24.20 -7.73 7.82
C LYS A 422 -25.09 -8.96 8.04
N ALA A 423 -25.29 -9.36 9.28
CA ALA A 423 -26.13 -10.51 9.62
C ALA A 423 -26.90 -10.28 10.93
N GLY A 424 -28.09 -10.87 11.05
CA GLY A 424 -28.96 -10.75 12.24
C GLY A 424 -29.76 -9.44 12.34
N TYR A 425 -29.85 -8.68 11.24
CA TYR A 425 -30.59 -7.42 11.15
C TYR A 425 -31.89 -7.53 10.35
N GLY A 426 -32.26 -8.74 9.92
CA GLY A 426 -33.49 -9.00 9.18
C GLY A 426 -34.76 -8.91 10.04
N HIS A 427 -35.92 -9.13 9.42
CA HIS A 427 -37.21 -9.02 10.10
C HIS A 427 -37.47 -10.08 11.18
N GLN A 428 -36.79 -11.23 11.09
CA GLN A 428 -36.96 -12.31 12.04
C GLN A 428 -35.81 -12.38 13.04
N THR A 429 -36.14 -12.75 14.27
CA THR A 429 -35.14 -13.02 15.30
C THR A 429 -34.51 -14.39 15.05
N LEU A 430 -33.20 -14.42 14.87
CA LEU A 430 -32.39 -15.64 14.72
C LEU A 430 -31.59 -15.91 15.99
N SER A 431 -31.20 -17.17 16.20
CA SER A 431 -30.23 -17.50 17.25
C SER A 431 -28.83 -16.98 16.85
N ASN A 432 -27.96 -16.75 17.83
CA ASN A 432 -26.58 -16.33 17.56
C ASN A 432 -25.83 -17.32 16.66
N GLU A 433 -26.08 -18.63 16.83
CA GLU A 433 -25.51 -19.68 15.97
C GLU A 433 -26.02 -19.57 14.52
N ASP A 434 -27.32 -19.36 14.32
CA ASP A 434 -27.91 -19.19 12.98
C ASP A 434 -27.40 -17.92 12.28
N ILE A 435 -27.22 -16.81 13.03
CA ILE A 435 -26.65 -15.56 12.50
C ILE A 435 -25.23 -15.81 11.98
N MET A 436 -24.41 -16.50 12.77
CA MET A 436 -23.02 -16.80 12.41
C MET A 436 -22.94 -17.76 11.24
N TYR A 437 -23.78 -18.80 11.21
CA TYR A 437 -23.90 -19.71 10.09
C TYR A 437 -24.33 -18.99 8.81
N ALA A 438 -25.34 -18.11 8.86
CA ALA A 438 -25.78 -17.32 7.72
C ALA A 438 -24.68 -16.36 7.24
N ALA A 439 -23.96 -15.70 8.15
CA ALA A 439 -22.82 -14.84 7.81
C ALA A 439 -21.71 -15.62 7.09
N GLY A 440 -21.36 -16.80 7.61
CA GLY A 440 -20.41 -17.72 6.99
C GLY A 440 -20.86 -18.14 5.59
N PHE A 441 -22.11 -18.59 5.46
CA PHE A 441 -22.69 -18.98 4.18
C PHE A 441 -22.59 -17.87 3.14
N LEU A 442 -22.93 -16.65 3.52
CA LEU A 442 -22.89 -15.52 2.60
C LEU A 442 -21.46 -15.22 2.13
N GLU A 443 -20.48 -15.27 3.05
CA GLU A 443 -19.06 -15.11 2.71
C GLU A 443 -18.59 -16.19 1.74
N GLY A 444 -18.90 -17.46 2.05
CA GLY A 444 -18.50 -18.61 1.25
C GLY A 444 -19.08 -18.52 -0.15
N TYR A 445 -20.36 -18.14 -0.26
CA TYR A 445 -21.03 -17.97 -1.54
C TYR A 445 -20.46 -16.82 -2.37
N LEU A 446 -20.24 -15.65 -1.76
CA LEU A 446 -19.75 -14.45 -2.46
C LEU A 446 -18.29 -14.58 -2.91
N THR A 447 -17.46 -15.23 -2.10
CA THR A 447 -16.00 -15.32 -2.31
C THR A 447 -15.52 -16.65 -2.89
N ALA A 448 -16.42 -17.62 -3.07
CA ALA A 448 -16.12 -18.97 -3.57
C ALA A 448 -15.10 -19.02 -4.72
N PRO A 449 -15.23 -18.28 -5.84
CA PRO A 449 -14.25 -18.39 -6.93
C PRO A 449 -12.80 -18.15 -6.46
N HIS A 450 -12.59 -17.11 -5.65
CA HIS A 450 -11.25 -16.80 -5.12
C HIS A 450 -10.84 -17.73 -3.98
N MET A 451 -11.77 -18.43 -3.31
CA MET A 451 -11.41 -19.51 -2.39
C MET A 451 -10.72 -20.66 -3.12
N TYR A 452 -11.20 -21.04 -4.32
CA TYR A 452 -10.54 -22.05 -5.15
C TYR A 452 -9.15 -21.61 -5.60
N ASP A 453 -9.03 -20.40 -6.12
CA ASP A 453 -7.74 -19.83 -6.56
C ASP A 453 -6.75 -19.79 -5.40
N HIS A 454 -7.18 -19.30 -4.24
CA HIS A 454 -6.32 -19.18 -3.06
C HIS A 454 -5.90 -20.54 -2.51
N ALA A 455 -6.83 -21.51 -2.42
CA ALA A 455 -6.50 -22.88 -2.03
C ALA A 455 -5.48 -23.51 -2.98
N ALA A 456 -5.66 -23.34 -4.30
CA ALA A 456 -4.75 -23.87 -5.31
C ALA A 456 -3.33 -23.27 -5.22
N ASN A 457 -3.22 -22.01 -4.79
CA ASN A 457 -1.96 -21.31 -4.58
C ASN A 457 -1.26 -21.71 -3.28
N MET A 458 -2.02 -21.80 -2.18
CA MET A 458 -1.49 -22.02 -0.84
C MET A 458 -1.18 -23.49 -0.54
N TYR A 459 -1.97 -24.41 -1.07
CA TYR A 459 -1.82 -25.84 -0.78
C TYR A 459 -0.41 -26.37 -1.06
N PRO A 460 0.21 -26.12 -2.24
CA PRO A 460 1.55 -26.61 -2.54
C PRO A 460 2.67 -25.94 -1.74
N GLN A 461 2.39 -24.81 -1.07
CA GLN A 461 3.38 -24.10 -0.25
C GLN A 461 3.63 -24.83 1.07
N LEU A 462 2.58 -25.42 1.65
CA LEU A 462 2.63 -26.09 2.96
C LEU A 462 2.63 -27.62 2.84
N ILE A 463 1.81 -28.20 1.96
CA ILE A 463 1.64 -29.65 1.83
C ILE A 463 2.38 -30.12 0.58
N LYS A 464 3.60 -30.60 0.77
CA LYS A 464 4.51 -31.00 -0.33
C LYS A 464 4.35 -32.46 -0.78
N ASN A 465 3.80 -33.34 0.08
CA ASN A 465 3.67 -34.76 -0.23
C ASN A 465 2.41 -35.39 0.43
N PRO A 466 1.99 -36.58 -0.03
CA PRO A 466 0.80 -37.26 0.49
C PRO A 466 0.88 -37.67 1.96
N THR A 467 2.07 -37.97 2.48
CA THR A 467 2.26 -38.34 3.90
C THR A 467 1.96 -37.17 4.81
N VAL A 468 2.48 -35.98 4.48
CA VAL A 468 2.20 -34.73 5.19
C VAL A 468 0.70 -34.42 5.16
N ARG A 469 0.08 -34.54 3.97
CA ARG A 469 -1.37 -34.37 3.81
C ARG A 469 -2.15 -35.25 4.79
N SER A 470 -1.89 -36.55 4.79
CA SER A 470 -2.66 -37.51 5.58
C SER A 470 -2.48 -37.29 7.09
N GLY A 471 -1.26 -36.98 7.55
CA GLY A 471 -1.02 -36.70 8.97
C GLY A 471 -1.69 -35.40 9.44
N VAL A 472 -1.58 -34.33 8.64
CA VAL A 472 -2.27 -33.05 8.93
C VAL A 472 -3.79 -33.24 8.94
N GLN A 473 -4.34 -33.92 7.92
CA GLN A 473 -5.77 -34.17 7.83
C GLN A 473 -6.29 -35.00 9.02
N ASN A 474 -5.55 -36.02 9.45
CA ASN A 474 -5.90 -36.82 10.62
C ASN A 474 -5.87 -36.00 11.92
N PHE A 475 -4.83 -35.19 12.12
CA PHE A 475 -4.73 -34.32 13.30
C PHE A 475 -5.88 -33.31 13.34
N MET A 476 -6.13 -32.61 12.24
CA MET A 476 -7.20 -31.60 12.15
C MET A 476 -8.59 -32.22 12.33
N ALA A 477 -8.83 -33.44 11.83
CA ALA A 477 -10.08 -34.15 12.05
C ALA A 477 -10.31 -34.45 13.54
N LYS A 478 -9.28 -34.90 14.27
CA LYS A 478 -9.35 -35.12 15.72
C LYS A 478 -9.56 -33.82 16.49
N GLN A 479 -8.87 -32.75 16.08
CA GLN A 479 -9.00 -31.42 16.69
C GLN A 479 -10.41 -30.83 16.52
N ASP A 480 -10.99 -30.94 15.31
CA ASP A 480 -12.37 -30.50 15.03
C ASP A 480 -13.38 -31.35 15.83
N GLN A 481 -13.20 -32.67 15.88
CA GLN A 481 -14.04 -33.57 16.67
C GLN A 481 -14.01 -33.20 18.16
N TRP A 482 -12.81 -33.00 18.72
CA TRP A 482 -12.63 -32.58 20.11
C TRP A 482 -13.29 -31.22 20.37
N THR A 483 -13.06 -30.24 19.50
CA THR A 483 -13.64 -28.89 19.61
C THR A 483 -15.17 -28.95 19.66
N ARG A 484 -15.78 -29.69 18.72
CA ARG A 484 -17.24 -29.87 18.68
C ARG A 484 -17.79 -30.63 19.89
N GLN A 485 -17.03 -31.58 20.43
CA GLN A 485 -17.40 -32.28 21.66
C GLN A 485 -17.36 -31.32 22.86
N GLN A 486 -16.34 -30.49 22.99
CA GLN A 486 -16.25 -29.49 24.07
C GLN A 486 -17.38 -28.46 23.99
N ILE A 487 -17.72 -27.98 22.80
CA ILE A 487 -18.87 -27.08 22.59
C ILE A 487 -20.18 -27.73 23.06
N ARG A 488 -20.40 -29.01 22.71
CA ARG A 488 -21.61 -29.74 23.11
C ARG A 488 -21.69 -29.98 24.62
N ASN A 489 -20.56 -30.27 25.25
CA ASN A 489 -20.50 -30.60 26.67
C ASN A 489 -20.56 -29.37 27.58
N ASN A 490 -20.17 -28.19 27.08
CA ASN A 490 -20.02 -26.97 27.87
C ASN A 490 -20.88 -25.82 27.32
N LYS A 491 -22.13 -26.07 26.92
CA LYS A 491 -23.00 -25.07 26.28
C LYS A 491 -23.30 -23.84 27.13
N ASP A 492 -23.22 -23.95 28.46
CA ASP A 492 -23.47 -22.83 29.36
C ASP A 492 -22.21 -21.99 29.63
N ASP A 493 -21.03 -22.49 29.28
CA ASP A 493 -19.77 -21.77 29.41
C ASP A 493 -19.65 -20.71 28.29
N PRO A 494 -19.45 -19.41 28.62
CA PRO A 494 -19.39 -18.37 27.60
C PRO A 494 -18.28 -18.58 26.56
N PHE A 495 -17.12 -19.11 26.95
CA PHE A 495 -16.01 -19.35 26.03
C PHE A 495 -16.38 -20.43 25.01
N TRP A 496 -16.97 -21.53 25.46
CA TRP A 496 -17.41 -22.61 24.57
C TRP A 496 -18.63 -22.25 23.72
N ARG A 497 -19.53 -21.37 24.19
CA ARG A 497 -20.57 -20.77 23.32
C ARG A 497 -19.97 -19.99 22.16
N HIS A 498 -18.98 -19.14 22.44
CA HIS A 498 -18.31 -18.34 21.40
C HIS A 498 -17.49 -19.23 20.44
N ALA A 499 -16.89 -20.32 20.93
CA ALA A 499 -16.33 -21.35 20.06
C ALA A 499 -17.40 -21.95 19.13
N GLY A 500 -18.60 -22.25 19.66
CA GLY A 500 -19.77 -22.66 18.88
C GLY A 500 -20.15 -21.69 17.77
N TYR A 501 -20.18 -20.39 18.05
CA TYR A 501 -20.45 -19.33 17.07
C TYR A 501 -19.46 -19.33 15.91
N ILE A 502 -18.16 -19.49 16.20
CA ILE A 502 -17.11 -19.49 15.18
C ILE A 502 -17.16 -20.78 14.33
N ILE A 503 -17.43 -21.93 14.96
CA ILE A 503 -17.61 -23.19 14.23
C ILE A 503 -18.87 -23.16 13.36
N ALA A 504 -19.97 -22.55 13.83
CA ALA A 504 -21.16 -22.34 13.01
C ALA A 504 -20.86 -21.46 11.78
N GLN A 505 -20.04 -20.41 11.93
CA GLN A 505 -19.59 -19.60 10.80
C GLN A 505 -18.72 -20.39 9.81
N LEU A 506 -17.85 -21.27 10.29
CA LEU A 506 -17.04 -22.15 9.44
C LEU A 506 -17.90 -23.14 8.65
N ASP A 507 -18.89 -23.75 9.31
CA ASP A 507 -19.86 -24.64 8.67
C ASP A 507 -20.69 -23.89 7.61
N GLY A 508 -21.11 -22.67 7.93
CA GLY A 508 -21.74 -21.75 6.99
C GLY A 508 -20.86 -21.50 5.78
N LEU A 509 -19.60 -21.12 5.98
CA LEU A 509 -18.63 -20.84 4.91
C LEU A 509 -18.50 -22.00 3.93
N TYR A 510 -18.34 -23.22 4.44
CA TYR A 510 -18.31 -24.43 3.61
C TYR A 510 -19.61 -24.59 2.80
N MET A 511 -20.77 -24.45 3.44
CA MET A 511 -22.07 -24.63 2.80
C MET A 511 -22.37 -23.57 1.74
N GLY A 512 -21.93 -22.33 1.95
CA GLY A 512 -22.03 -21.26 0.96
C GLY A 512 -21.18 -21.52 -0.28
N ALA A 513 -19.94 -21.97 -0.08
CA ALA A 513 -19.04 -22.35 -1.17
C ALA A 513 -19.56 -23.59 -1.93
N LEU A 514 -20.17 -24.55 -1.22
CA LEU A 514 -20.81 -25.73 -1.79
C LEU A 514 -22.00 -25.35 -2.67
N GLU A 515 -22.88 -24.45 -2.20
CA GLU A 515 -24.04 -24.00 -3.00
C GLU A 515 -23.59 -23.25 -4.25
N TRP A 516 -22.57 -22.38 -4.13
CA TRP A 516 -21.97 -21.73 -5.29
C TRP A 516 -21.43 -22.76 -6.31
N ALA A 517 -20.70 -23.78 -5.84
CA ALA A 517 -20.12 -24.82 -6.69
C ALA A 517 -21.21 -25.61 -7.42
N LYS A 518 -22.29 -25.98 -6.72
CA LYS A 518 -23.47 -26.65 -7.28
C LYS A 518 -24.11 -25.83 -8.40
N LEU A 519 -24.36 -24.53 -8.17
CA LEU A 519 -24.95 -23.63 -9.18
C LEU A 519 -24.06 -23.46 -10.41
N HIS A 520 -22.74 -23.50 -10.23
CA HIS A 520 -21.75 -23.32 -11.32
C HIS A 520 -21.23 -24.63 -11.90
N LYS A 521 -21.77 -25.79 -11.48
CA LYS A 521 -21.33 -27.14 -11.89
C LYS A 521 -19.81 -27.36 -11.71
N GLN A 522 -19.26 -26.82 -10.62
CA GLN A 522 -17.86 -26.97 -10.23
C GLN A 522 -17.71 -28.06 -9.17
N THR A 523 -16.56 -28.72 -9.11
CA THR A 523 -16.24 -29.66 -8.03
C THR A 523 -16.15 -28.89 -6.71
N PRO A 524 -16.91 -29.26 -5.67
CA PRO A 524 -16.86 -28.57 -4.38
C PRO A 524 -15.48 -28.66 -3.71
N LEU A 525 -15.05 -27.58 -3.05
CA LEU A 525 -14.02 -27.67 -2.02
C LEU A 525 -14.44 -28.68 -0.96
N SER A 526 -13.51 -29.50 -0.48
CA SER A 526 -13.77 -30.39 0.63
C SER A 526 -13.81 -29.63 1.95
N VAL A 527 -14.38 -30.24 2.99
CA VAL A 527 -14.33 -29.70 4.37
C VAL A 527 -12.88 -29.47 4.80
N PHE A 528 -11.98 -30.39 4.44
CA PHE A 528 -10.55 -30.25 4.72
C PHE A 528 -9.93 -29.03 4.03
N ASP A 529 -10.32 -28.71 2.79
CA ASP A 529 -9.79 -27.54 2.08
C ASP A 529 -10.19 -26.24 2.80
N VAL A 530 -11.43 -26.14 3.28
CA VAL A 530 -11.91 -24.97 4.04
C VAL A 530 -11.23 -24.87 5.41
N GLN A 531 -11.05 -25.99 6.11
CA GLN A 531 -10.31 -26.03 7.36
C GLN A 531 -8.83 -25.68 7.14
N PHE A 532 -8.21 -26.19 6.08
CA PHE A 532 -6.83 -25.91 5.70
C PHE A 532 -6.59 -24.41 5.53
N LEU A 533 -7.47 -23.71 4.80
CA LEU A 533 -7.37 -22.26 4.61
C LEU A 533 -7.35 -21.51 5.95
N ASN A 534 -8.20 -21.90 6.91
CA ASN A 534 -8.25 -21.24 8.21
C ASN A 534 -7.06 -21.59 9.13
N ALA A 535 -6.43 -22.74 8.92
CA ALA A 535 -5.32 -23.23 9.73
C ALA A 535 -3.93 -22.89 9.14
N VAL A 536 -3.81 -22.13 8.04
CA VAL A 536 -2.52 -21.87 7.36
C VAL A 536 -1.42 -21.42 8.32
N GLY A 537 -1.72 -20.53 9.27
CA GLY A 537 -0.76 -20.09 10.29
C GLY A 537 -0.40 -21.20 11.28
N ASP A 538 -1.39 -21.97 11.75
CA ASP A 538 -1.19 -23.09 12.67
C ASP A 538 -0.36 -24.23 12.05
N LEU A 539 -0.49 -24.44 10.73
CA LEU A 539 0.25 -25.46 9.98
C LEU A 539 1.76 -25.21 9.96
N LEU A 540 2.19 -23.96 10.14
CA LEU A 540 3.61 -23.60 10.23
C LEU A 540 4.30 -24.30 11.40
N ASP A 541 3.63 -24.45 12.55
CA ASP A 541 4.16 -25.15 13.71
C ASP A 541 3.69 -26.62 13.77
N LEU A 542 2.47 -26.92 13.28
CA LEU A 542 1.93 -28.28 13.34
C LEU A 542 2.69 -29.27 12.44
N ILE A 543 3.07 -28.87 11.23
CA ILE A 543 3.79 -29.76 10.32
C ILE A 543 5.14 -30.18 10.93
N PRO A 544 5.99 -29.28 11.44
CA PRO A 544 7.18 -29.65 12.20
C PRO A 544 6.91 -30.48 13.46
N ALA A 545 5.76 -30.31 14.13
CA ALA A 545 5.41 -31.11 15.30
C ALA A 545 5.05 -32.56 14.95
N LEU A 546 4.40 -32.79 13.82
CA LEU A 546 3.95 -34.12 13.38
C LEU A 546 5.05 -34.93 12.70
N PHE A 547 5.98 -34.26 12.04
CA PHE A 547 6.98 -34.92 11.21
C PHE A 547 8.38 -34.50 11.64
N GLU A 548 9.22 -35.49 11.96
CA GLU A 548 10.64 -35.25 12.13
C GLU A 548 11.22 -34.80 10.78
N TYR A 549 11.56 -33.52 10.68
CA TYR A 549 12.37 -33.05 9.57
C TYR A 549 13.73 -33.73 9.66
N SER A 550 13.96 -34.73 8.81
CA SER A 550 15.31 -35.25 8.64
C SER A 550 16.18 -34.08 8.16
N ALA A 551 17.25 -33.76 8.89
CA ALA A 551 18.25 -32.78 8.46
C ALA A 551 18.86 -33.12 7.07
N ARG A 552 18.56 -34.30 6.51
CA ARG A 552 19.04 -34.80 5.21
C ARG A 552 18.09 -34.57 4.03
N SER A 553 16.82 -34.21 4.23
CA SER A 553 15.89 -33.90 3.13
C SER A 553 15.82 -32.40 2.76
N GLY A 554 16.82 -31.64 3.22
CA GLY A 554 17.17 -30.28 2.83
C GLY A 554 16.40 -29.19 3.58
N GLN A 555 17.01 -28.19 4.19
CA GLN A 555 18.40 -27.73 4.18
C GLN A 555 18.60 -26.74 5.35
N CYS A 556 18.87 -27.23 6.57
CA CYS A 556 19.38 -26.39 7.68
C CYS A 556 20.92 -26.51 7.75
N ASN A 557 21.62 -26.02 6.72
CA ASN A 557 23.07 -25.86 6.78
C ASN A 557 23.39 -24.38 6.92
N VAL A 558 23.42 -23.89 8.15
CA VAL A 558 24.08 -22.63 8.46
C VAL A 558 25.51 -22.98 8.86
N GLU A 559 26.43 -22.89 7.91
CA GLU A 559 27.86 -22.94 8.19
C GLU A 559 28.33 -21.56 8.66
N ALA A 560 29.17 -21.54 9.70
CA ALA A 560 29.74 -20.31 10.24
C ALA A 560 30.60 -19.63 9.16
N GLY A 561 30.21 -18.41 8.76
CA GLY A 561 31.01 -17.59 7.84
C GLY A 561 30.65 -17.67 6.35
N GLY A 562 29.54 -18.30 5.96
CA GLY A 562 29.07 -18.31 4.58
C GLY A 562 27.55 -18.22 4.49
N HIS A 563 27.04 -17.65 3.40
CA HIS A 563 25.61 -17.58 3.02
C HIS A 563 24.98 -18.98 2.86
N GLY A 564 24.86 -19.73 3.95
CA GLY A 564 24.32 -21.08 4.03
C GLY A 564 22.89 -21.08 4.57
N LYS A 565 21.93 -21.27 3.66
CA LYS A 565 20.56 -21.76 3.84
C LYS A 565 19.83 -21.29 5.12
N TYR A 566 19.41 -20.03 5.10
CA TYR A 566 18.15 -19.66 5.74
C TYR A 566 17.04 -20.14 4.78
N GLN A 567 16.50 -21.35 5.01
CA GLN A 567 15.29 -21.76 4.30
C GLN A 567 14.16 -20.93 4.91
N TRP A 568 13.56 -20.06 4.10
CA TRP A 568 12.36 -19.27 4.44
C TRP A 568 11.19 -20.22 4.76
N ASP A 569 11.20 -20.80 5.96
CA ASP A 569 10.24 -21.83 6.35
C ASP A 569 9.08 -21.28 7.19
N MET A 570 9.14 -20.01 7.65
CA MET A 570 8.09 -19.40 8.48
C MET A 570 7.68 -18.01 7.99
N GLY A 571 6.41 -17.66 8.19
CA GLY A 571 5.91 -16.30 8.01
C GLY A 571 6.62 -15.33 8.95
N HIS A 572 7.03 -14.18 8.42
CA HIS A 572 7.67 -13.10 9.17
C HIS A 572 6.80 -11.86 9.06
N CYS A 573 6.80 -10.93 10.00
CA CYS A 573 5.99 -9.72 9.94
C CYS A 573 6.73 -8.58 10.62
N SER A 574 6.40 -7.35 10.24
CA SER A 574 6.84 -6.16 10.96
C SER A 574 5.62 -5.38 11.42
N ALA A 575 5.56 -5.00 12.69
CA ALA A 575 4.52 -4.12 13.22
C ALA A 575 5.13 -2.97 14.02
N LEU A 576 4.43 -1.84 14.03
CA LEU A 576 4.83 -0.66 14.77
C LEU A 576 3.58 0.03 15.32
N ILE A 577 3.61 0.32 16.62
CA ILE A 577 2.69 1.26 17.27
C ILE A 577 3.51 2.49 17.64
N LYS A 578 3.09 3.66 17.20
CA LYS A 578 3.83 4.92 17.35
C LYS A 578 2.93 5.99 17.94
N VAL A 579 3.29 6.51 19.11
CA VAL A 579 2.68 7.71 19.68
C VAL A 579 3.51 8.94 19.32
N LEU A 580 2.84 10.03 18.96
CA LEU A 580 3.51 11.31 18.72
C LEU A 580 3.97 11.97 20.03
N PRO A 581 5.00 12.84 20.02
CA PRO A 581 5.64 13.34 21.23
C PRO A 581 4.71 14.04 22.24
N GLY A 582 3.70 14.78 21.76
CA GLY A 582 2.68 15.42 22.60
C GLY A 582 1.38 14.62 22.71
N TYR A 583 1.40 13.33 22.37
CA TYR A 583 0.22 12.45 22.29
C TYR A 583 -0.87 12.98 21.35
N GLU A 584 -0.51 13.78 20.34
CA GLU A 584 -1.43 14.39 19.39
C GLU A 584 -2.17 13.35 18.55
N ASN A 585 -1.50 12.22 18.31
CA ASN A 585 -2.06 11.05 17.64
C ASN A 585 -1.31 9.78 18.07
N ILE A 586 -1.93 8.63 17.80
CA ILE A 586 -1.31 7.32 17.86
C ILE A 586 -1.56 6.60 16.55
N TYR A 587 -0.47 6.14 15.93
CA TYR A 587 -0.47 5.35 14.71
C TYR A 587 -0.18 3.89 15.03
N PHE A 588 -0.75 3.00 14.25
CA PHE A 588 -0.48 1.57 14.36
C PHE A 588 -0.54 0.96 12.97
N ALA A 589 0.43 0.09 12.70
CA ALA A 589 0.58 -0.50 11.40
C ALA A 589 1.22 -1.89 11.45
N HIS A 590 0.95 -2.64 10.39
CA HIS A 590 1.43 -3.99 10.21
C HIS A 590 1.76 -4.24 8.74
N SER A 591 2.92 -4.86 8.49
CA SER A 591 3.37 -5.32 7.18
C SER A 591 3.63 -6.82 7.22
N SER A 592 2.80 -7.60 6.53
CA SER A 592 2.87 -9.06 6.49
C SER A 592 3.99 -9.54 5.58
N TRP A 593 4.76 -10.55 6.01
CA TRP A 593 5.71 -11.26 5.17
C TRP A 593 5.41 -12.75 5.10
N PHE A 594 5.40 -13.28 3.89
CA PHE A 594 5.12 -14.69 3.61
C PHE A 594 5.44 -14.97 2.14
N THR A 595 5.04 -16.13 1.63
CA THR A 595 5.03 -16.40 0.20
C THR A 595 4.13 -15.41 -0.54
N TYR A 596 4.60 -14.86 -1.67
CA TYR A 596 3.80 -13.97 -2.52
C TYR A 596 2.59 -14.69 -3.15
N ALA A 597 2.58 -16.02 -3.16
CA ALA A 597 1.40 -16.81 -3.54
C ALA A 597 0.18 -16.53 -2.64
N ALA A 598 0.40 -15.99 -1.44
CA ALA A 598 -0.68 -15.60 -0.51
C ALA A 598 -1.35 -14.27 -0.88
N THR A 599 -0.82 -13.48 -1.82
CA THR A 599 -1.27 -12.09 -2.10
C THR A 599 -2.65 -11.95 -2.76
N LEU A 600 -3.49 -12.98 -2.74
CA LEU A 600 -4.89 -12.88 -3.15
C LEU A 600 -5.68 -12.35 -1.96
N ARG A 601 -5.86 -11.02 -1.89
CA ARG A 601 -6.29 -10.35 -0.66
C ARG A 601 -7.75 -9.96 -0.66
N ILE A 602 -8.37 -10.06 0.51
CA ILE A 602 -9.69 -9.49 0.79
C ILE A 602 -9.60 -8.67 2.07
N TYR A 603 -9.96 -7.39 2.01
CA TYR A 603 -10.23 -6.60 3.21
C TYR A 603 -11.68 -6.82 3.64
N LYS A 604 -11.90 -7.19 4.90
CA LYS A 604 -13.19 -7.66 5.41
C LYS A 604 -13.77 -6.68 6.41
N HIS A 605 -15.06 -6.42 6.26
CA HIS A 605 -15.88 -5.66 7.19
C HIS A 605 -17.06 -6.54 7.61
N TRP A 606 -17.12 -6.90 8.88
CA TRP A 606 -18.20 -7.71 9.42
C TRP A 606 -18.98 -6.91 10.46
N ASN A 607 -20.29 -7.05 10.44
CA ASN A 607 -21.19 -6.50 11.44
C ASN A 607 -22.34 -7.51 11.68
N PHE A 608 -22.23 -8.30 12.73
CA PHE A 608 -23.16 -9.38 13.05
C PHE A 608 -23.92 -9.00 14.30
N ASN A 609 -25.25 -9.05 14.30
CA ASN A 609 -26.07 -8.66 15.43
C ASN A 609 -26.14 -9.76 16.50
N ILE A 610 -25.00 -10.13 17.06
CA ILE A 610 -24.90 -11.12 18.13
C ILE A 610 -25.29 -10.48 19.44
N VAL A 611 -26.23 -11.11 20.15
CA VAL A 611 -26.71 -10.68 21.46
C VAL A 611 -26.34 -11.77 22.48
N ASP A 612 -25.17 -11.62 23.10
CA ASP A 612 -24.71 -12.43 24.23
C ASP A 612 -24.05 -11.48 25.25
N PRO A 613 -24.37 -11.57 26.56
CA PRO A 613 -23.80 -10.70 27.60
C PRO A 613 -22.26 -10.68 27.66
N TYR A 614 -21.60 -11.70 27.12
CA TYR A 614 -20.14 -11.86 27.11
C TYR A 614 -19.52 -11.49 25.76
N THR A 615 -20.31 -11.01 24.78
CA THR A 615 -19.80 -10.46 23.53
C THR A 615 -19.54 -8.96 23.68
N SER A 616 -18.27 -8.56 23.62
CA SER A 616 -17.86 -7.15 23.72
C SER A 616 -17.84 -6.44 22.36
N THR A 617 -17.71 -7.19 21.27
CA THR A 617 -17.77 -6.63 19.92
C THR A 617 -18.45 -7.57 18.95
N ASN A 618 -19.29 -6.98 18.12
CA ASN A 618 -20.05 -7.65 17.09
C ASN A 618 -19.75 -7.05 15.69
N ARG A 619 -18.83 -6.07 15.63
CA ARG A 619 -18.36 -5.37 14.44
C ARG A 619 -16.84 -5.39 14.37
N VAL A 620 -16.30 -5.69 13.20
CA VAL A 620 -14.84 -5.81 13.01
C VAL A 620 -14.43 -5.44 11.59
N SER A 621 -13.22 -4.89 11.44
CA SER A 621 -12.59 -4.61 10.14
C SER A 621 -11.14 -5.05 10.13
N PHE A 622 -10.74 -5.82 9.12
CA PHE A 622 -9.44 -6.49 9.11
C PHE A 622 -8.98 -6.89 7.70
N SER A 623 -7.67 -6.96 7.50
CA SER A 623 -7.09 -7.53 6.28
C SER A 623 -7.13 -9.06 6.35
N SER A 624 -7.41 -9.73 5.24
CA SER A 624 -7.62 -11.17 5.21
C SER A 624 -7.44 -11.74 3.79
N TYR A 625 -7.92 -12.96 3.60
CA TYR A 625 -7.79 -13.79 2.40
C TYR A 625 -9.14 -14.46 2.07
N PRO A 626 -9.36 -14.93 0.83
CA PRO A 626 -10.51 -15.73 0.46
C PRO A 626 -10.62 -17.00 1.31
N GLY A 627 -11.79 -17.21 1.94
CA GLY A 627 -12.08 -18.40 2.76
C GLY A 627 -11.51 -18.38 4.19
N PHE A 628 -10.78 -17.33 4.56
CA PHE A 628 -10.22 -17.19 5.91
C PHE A 628 -11.20 -16.44 6.81
N LEU A 629 -11.72 -17.09 7.85
CA LEU A 629 -12.49 -16.44 8.89
C LEU A 629 -11.59 -15.75 9.94
N VAL A 630 -10.34 -15.45 9.58
CA VAL A 630 -9.30 -14.81 10.39
C VAL A 630 -8.45 -13.89 9.50
N SER A 631 -7.62 -13.04 10.08
CA SER A 631 -6.73 -12.13 9.35
C SER A 631 -5.51 -12.86 8.82
N LEU A 632 -4.89 -13.74 9.62
CA LEU A 632 -3.55 -14.34 9.42
C LEU A 632 -2.41 -13.31 9.42
N ASP A 633 -2.67 -12.01 9.24
CA ASP A 633 -1.58 -11.04 9.16
C ASP A 633 -0.82 -10.85 10.48
N ASP A 634 -1.41 -10.48 11.63
CA ASP A 634 -2.81 -10.04 11.86
C ASP A 634 -2.94 -8.50 11.98
N PHE A 635 -4.03 -7.94 11.45
CA PHE A 635 -4.43 -6.54 11.66
C PHE A 635 -5.95 -6.43 11.82
N TYR A 636 -6.40 -6.02 13.01
CA TYR A 636 -7.81 -5.91 13.36
C TYR A 636 -8.16 -4.56 13.99
N ILE A 637 -9.31 -4.01 13.57
CA ILE A 637 -10.02 -2.91 14.23
C ILE A 637 -11.32 -3.48 14.80
N LEU A 638 -11.42 -3.58 16.12
CA LEU A 638 -12.57 -4.17 16.82
C LEU A 638 -13.52 -3.09 17.32
N GLY A 639 -14.82 -3.36 17.27
CA GLY A 639 -15.85 -2.46 17.79
C GLY A 639 -15.83 -2.23 19.30
N SER A 640 -15.12 -3.08 20.06
CA SER A 640 -14.82 -2.85 21.47
C SER A 640 -13.80 -1.72 21.71
N GLY A 641 -13.26 -1.11 20.64
CA GLY A 641 -12.21 -0.09 20.70
C GLY A 641 -10.80 -0.67 20.79
N LEU A 642 -10.65 -1.99 20.68
CA LEU A 642 -9.36 -2.67 20.64
C LEU A 642 -8.82 -2.74 19.22
N ILE A 643 -7.52 -2.55 19.08
CA ILE A 643 -6.73 -2.88 17.89
C ILE A 643 -5.89 -4.10 18.22
N MET A 644 -5.93 -5.11 17.37
CA MET A 644 -5.08 -6.29 17.52
C MET A 644 -4.15 -6.42 16.32
N LEU A 645 -2.85 -6.38 16.60
CA LEU A 645 -1.78 -6.65 15.65
C LEU A 645 -1.00 -7.87 16.10
N GLN A 646 -0.23 -8.49 15.21
CA GLN A 646 0.59 -9.65 15.57
C GLN A 646 1.87 -9.77 14.72
N THR A 647 2.97 -10.33 15.26
CA THR A 647 4.09 -10.86 14.44
C THR A 647 4.55 -12.22 14.96
N THR A 648 4.91 -13.15 14.05
CA THR A 648 5.11 -14.57 14.40
C THR A 648 6.49 -14.81 14.97
N ASN A 649 6.57 -15.40 16.15
CA ASN A 649 7.83 -15.82 16.75
C ASN A 649 8.17 -17.24 16.26
N SER A 650 9.45 -17.57 16.22
CA SER A 650 9.91 -18.93 15.95
C SER A 650 10.10 -19.68 17.27
N VAL A 651 9.81 -20.98 17.28
CA VAL A 651 10.16 -21.87 18.40
C VAL A 651 11.25 -22.79 17.90
N PHE A 652 12.50 -22.59 18.33
CA PHE A 652 13.62 -23.44 17.93
C PHE A 652 13.74 -24.70 18.80
N ASN A 653 13.11 -24.69 19.97
CA ASN A 653 13.08 -25.82 20.89
C ASN A 653 12.15 -26.93 20.39
N GLN A 654 12.75 -27.95 19.75
CA GLN A 654 12.03 -29.09 19.18
C GLN A 654 11.27 -29.92 20.24
N THR A 655 11.78 -30.02 21.46
CA THR A 655 11.09 -30.70 22.56
C THR A 655 9.79 -30.00 22.93
N LEU A 656 9.74 -28.67 22.76
CA LEU A 656 8.55 -27.88 23.03
C LEU A 656 7.52 -28.01 21.89
N ILE A 657 7.96 -27.96 20.62
CA ILE A 657 7.10 -28.16 19.45
C ILE A 657 6.41 -29.53 19.50
N LYS A 658 7.10 -30.58 19.95
CA LYS A 658 6.53 -31.94 20.09
C LYS A 658 5.40 -32.06 21.12
N GLN A 659 5.07 -31.00 21.88
CA GLN A 659 3.96 -30.99 22.84
C GLN A 659 2.61 -30.57 22.22
N VAL A 660 2.57 -30.25 20.94
CA VAL A 660 1.33 -29.93 20.22
C VAL A 660 0.43 -31.17 20.16
N VAL A 661 -0.84 -31.03 20.59
CA VAL A 661 -1.83 -32.12 20.67
C VAL A 661 -3.19 -31.68 20.09
N PRO A 662 -3.99 -32.61 19.53
CA PRO A 662 -5.28 -32.26 18.92
C PRO A 662 -6.33 -31.82 19.95
N GLU A 663 -6.15 -32.13 21.24
CA GLU A 663 -7.01 -31.67 22.34
C GLU A 663 -6.72 -30.20 22.75
N SER A 664 -6.73 -29.31 21.75
CA SER A 664 -6.47 -27.88 21.91
C SER A 664 -7.24 -27.08 20.86
N LEU A 665 -7.30 -25.74 21.02
CA LEU A 665 -7.89 -24.85 20.02
C LEU A 665 -6.79 -24.19 19.20
N PHE A 666 -6.91 -24.22 17.88
CA PHE A 666 -5.99 -23.53 16.99
C PHE A 666 -5.99 -22.02 17.25
N ALA A 667 -4.87 -21.36 16.92
CA ALA A 667 -4.68 -19.93 17.17
C ALA A 667 -5.78 -19.09 16.52
N TRP A 668 -6.17 -19.40 15.28
CA TRP A 668 -7.23 -18.65 14.59
C TRP A 668 -8.58 -18.71 15.34
N GLN A 669 -8.88 -19.84 15.99
CA GLN A 669 -10.09 -20.01 16.80
C GLN A 669 -9.98 -19.15 18.07
N ARG A 670 -8.86 -19.25 18.79
CA ARG A 670 -8.64 -18.50 20.03
C ARG A 670 -8.60 -16.99 19.81
N VAL A 671 -7.96 -16.53 18.73
CA VAL A 671 -7.97 -15.12 18.31
C VAL A 671 -9.39 -14.64 18.06
N ARG A 672 -10.20 -15.41 17.32
CA ARG A 672 -11.60 -15.04 17.05
C ARG A 672 -12.46 -14.98 18.30
N ILE A 673 -12.28 -15.92 19.23
CA ILE A 673 -12.99 -15.93 20.52
C ILE A 673 -12.56 -14.70 21.35
N ALA A 674 -11.25 -14.48 21.50
CA ALA A 674 -10.72 -13.35 22.26
C ALA A 674 -11.13 -12.00 21.67
N ASN A 675 -11.07 -11.85 20.34
CA ASN A 675 -11.54 -10.65 19.65
C ASN A 675 -13.02 -10.37 19.93
N MET A 676 -13.86 -11.40 19.98
CA MET A 676 -15.32 -11.25 20.18
C MET A 676 -15.68 -10.95 21.64
N MET A 677 -14.99 -11.59 22.60
CA MET A 677 -15.33 -11.52 24.02
C MET A 677 -14.67 -10.36 24.77
N ALA A 678 -13.46 -9.94 24.37
CA ALA A 678 -12.66 -9.02 25.18
C ALA A 678 -13.07 -7.55 25.02
N ASP A 679 -13.19 -6.86 26.15
CA ASP A 679 -13.40 -5.42 26.24
C ASP A 679 -12.11 -4.64 26.55
N ASN A 680 -11.05 -5.31 26.99
CA ASN A 680 -9.74 -4.73 27.31
C ASN A 680 -8.59 -5.70 27.00
N GLY A 681 -7.35 -5.20 26.99
CA GLY A 681 -6.16 -5.99 26.64
C GLY A 681 -5.88 -7.19 27.54
N LYS A 682 -6.15 -7.07 28.86
CA LYS A 682 -5.97 -8.17 29.81
C LYS A 682 -6.99 -9.29 29.58
N ALA A 683 -8.26 -8.94 29.44
CA ALA A 683 -9.33 -9.89 29.16
C ALA A 683 -9.09 -10.62 27.82
N TRP A 684 -8.54 -9.92 26.83
CA TRP A 684 -8.12 -10.52 25.56
C TRP A 684 -7.04 -11.59 25.80
N ALA A 685 -5.99 -11.26 26.56
CA ALA A 685 -4.89 -12.18 26.85
C ALA A 685 -5.36 -13.42 27.63
N GLU A 686 -6.18 -13.24 28.67
CA GLU A 686 -6.75 -14.32 29.48
C GLU A 686 -7.64 -15.25 28.64
N THR A 687 -8.46 -14.68 27.75
CA THR A 687 -9.34 -15.44 26.86
C THR A 687 -8.53 -16.22 25.83
N PHE A 688 -7.56 -15.57 25.19
CA PHE A 688 -6.68 -16.18 24.18
C PHE A 688 -5.81 -17.31 24.73
N SER A 689 -5.45 -17.25 26.01
CA SER A 689 -4.59 -18.24 26.68
C SER A 689 -5.28 -19.60 26.89
N LYS A 690 -6.61 -19.66 26.89
CA LYS A 690 -7.38 -20.88 27.11
C LYS A 690 -7.17 -21.87 25.97
N CYS A 691 -6.96 -23.15 26.31
CA CYS A 691 -6.77 -24.24 25.35
C CYS A 691 -5.65 -23.98 24.32
N ASN A 692 -4.56 -23.32 24.75
CA ASN A 692 -3.40 -23.03 23.91
C ASN A 692 -2.91 -24.27 23.16
N SER A 693 -2.88 -24.19 21.83
CA SER A 693 -2.41 -25.25 20.94
C SER A 693 -0.90 -25.35 20.82
N GLY A 694 -0.16 -24.28 21.10
CA GLY A 694 1.25 -24.20 20.75
C GLY A 694 1.51 -24.11 19.23
N THR A 695 0.48 -23.77 18.46
CA THR A 695 0.56 -23.55 17.02
C THR A 695 0.29 -22.09 16.70
N TYR A 696 0.93 -21.63 15.64
CA TYR A 696 1.03 -20.22 15.25
C TYR A 696 1.53 -19.34 16.40
N ASN A 697 2.76 -19.62 16.82
CA ASN A 697 3.38 -19.01 17.99
C ASN A 697 3.77 -17.55 17.73
N ASN A 698 3.13 -16.62 18.44
CA ASN A 698 3.02 -15.24 18.00
C ASN A 698 3.23 -14.25 19.16
N GLN A 699 3.69 -13.04 18.85
CA GLN A 699 3.55 -11.86 19.71
C GLN A 699 2.36 -11.03 19.23
N TYR A 700 1.32 -10.94 20.05
CA TYR A 700 0.14 -10.11 19.83
C TYR A 700 0.29 -8.78 20.57
N MET A 701 -0.10 -7.70 19.91
CA MET A 701 -0.17 -6.35 20.47
C MET A 701 -1.65 -5.95 20.52
N VAL A 702 -2.20 -5.87 21.73
CA VAL A 702 -3.58 -5.46 21.96
C VAL A 702 -3.58 -4.02 22.46
N LEU A 703 -3.85 -3.10 21.56
CA LEU A 703 -3.91 -1.67 21.84
C LEU A 703 -5.37 -1.27 22.12
N ASP A 704 -5.65 -0.81 23.34
CA ASP A 704 -6.97 -0.33 23.74
C ASP A 704 -7.09 1.19 23.53
N LEU A 705 -7.78 1.60 22.47
CA LEU A 705 -7.98 3.02 22.17
C LEU A 705 -8.85 3.73 23.21
N LYS A 706 -9.63 3.01 24.01
CA LYS A 706 -10.40 3.61 25.13
C LYS A 706 -9.50 4.17 26.22
N LYS A 707 -8.25 3.69 26.30
CA LYS A 707 -7.22 4.16 27.26
C LYS A 707 -6.31 5.24 26.67
N VAL A 708 -6.55 5.66 25.43
CA VAL A 708 -5.79 6.72 24.77
C VAL A 708 -6.56 8.03 24.88
N LYS A 709 -5.99 9.01 25.60
CA LYS A 709 -6.50 10.38 25.69
C LYS A 709 -5.54 11.29 24.94
N LEU A 710 -5.90 11.61 23.69
CA LEU A 710 -5.08 12.47 22.83
C LEU A 710 -4.74 13.79 23.54
N GLN A 711 -3.52 14.27 23.30
CA GLN A 711 -2.94 15.48 23.90
C GLN A 711 -2.80 15.44 25.44
N LYS A 712 -3.03 14.29 26.08
CA LYS A 712 -3.09 14.20 27.54
C LYS A 712 -2.34 13.00 28.11
N SER A 713 -2.80 11.78 27.84
CA SER A 713 -2.24 10.59 28.46
C SER A 713 -2.50 9.31 27.66
N LEU A 714 -1.61 8.34 27.83
CA LEU A 714 -1.90 6.93 27.63
C LEU A 714 -2.11 6.34 29.02
N ASP A 715 -3.32 5.94 29.36
CA ASP A 715 -3.66 5.38 30.67
C ASP A 715 -3.22 3.90 30.75
N ASP A 716 -2.93 3.39 31.95
CA ASP A 716 -2.54 1.98 32.12
C ASP A 716 -3.57 1.03 31.50
N GLY A 717 -3.06 -0.05 30.90
CA GLY A 717 -3.81 -0.99 30.07
C GLY A 717 -4.03 -0.56 28.63
N ALA A 718 -3.42 0.56 28.16
CA ALA A 718 -3.49 0.97 26.77
C ALA A 718 -2.81 -0.02 25.82
N LEU A 719 -1.70 -0.67 26.22
CA LEU A 719 -1.04 -1.68 25.39
C LEU A 719 -0.73 -2.93 26.19
N TYR A 720 -1.35 -4.06 25.80
CA TYR A 720 -0.97 -5.39 26.27
C TYR A 720 -0.18 -6.13 25.21
N ILE A 721 0.91 -6.77 25.64
CA ILE A 721 1.70 -7.66 24.80
C ILE A 721 1.47 -9.08 25.28
N VAL A 722 1.11 -9.97 24.35
CA VAL A 722 0.78 -11.36 24.63
C VAL A 722 1.65 -12.24 23.75
N GLU A 723 2.37 -13.19 24.33
CA GLU A 723 3.27 -14.09 23.61
C GLU A 723 2.95 -15.55 23.92
N GLN A 724 2.87 -16.34 22.87
CA GLN A 724 2.57 -17.76 22.95
C GLN A 724 3.73 -18.61 22.48
N ILE A 725 3.96 -19.71 23.19
CA ILE A 725 4.67 -20.91 22.74
C ILE A 725 3.84 -22.15 23.13
N PRO A 726 4.20 -23.38 22.71
CA PRO A 726 3.53 -24.56 23.26
C PRO A 726 3.56 -24.57 24.78
N THR A 727 2.42 -24.93 25.38
CA THR A 727 2.14 -24.99 26.83
C THR A 727 2.21 -23.70 27.64
N LEU A 728 2.69 -22.59 27.08
CA LEU A 728 2.84 -21.32 27.81
C LEU A 728 2.35 -20.12 27.00
N VAL A 729 1.54 -19.29 27.65
CA VAL A 729 1.23 -17.92 27.20
C VAL A 729 1.65 -16.96 28.29
N GLU A 730 2.42 -15.94 27.93
CA GLU A 730 2.83 -14.86 28.82
C GLU A 730 2.27 -13.54 28.30
N TYR A 731 1.80 -12.68 29.21
CA TYR A 731 1.29 -11.37 28.84
C TYR A 731 1.59 -10.31 29.89
N SER A 732 1.77 -9.08 29.43
CA SER A 732 2.07 -7.95 30.30
C SER A 732 1.56 -6.63 29.71
N ASP A 733 1.28 -5.67 30.59
CA ASP A 733 0.98 -4.29 30.20
C ASP A 733 2.28 -3.55 29.88
N GLN A 734 2.41 -3.08 28.64
CA GLN A 734 3.57 -2.36 28.12
C GLN A 734 3.26 -0.89 27.80
N THR A 735 2.20 -0.34 28.40
CA THR A 735 1.83 1.07 28.27
C THR A 735 3.00 1.99 28.66
N ASN A 736 3.77 1.65 29.70
CA ASN A 736 4.94 2.41 30.13
C ASN A 736 6.05 2.50 29.06
N VAL A 737 6.22 1.46 28.25
CA VAL A 737 7.16 1.49 27.13
C VAL A 737 6.60 2.35 26.01
N LEU A 738 5.31 2.17 25.68
CA LEU A 738 4.65 2.94 24.63
C LEU A 738 4.65 4.45 24.89
N ARG A 739 4.51 4.89 26.15
CA ARG A 739 4.64 6.31 26.56
C ARG A 739 5.98 6.94 26.13
N LYS A 740 7.05 6.15 26.01
CA LYS A 740 8.37 6.64 25.54
C LYS A 740 8.41 6.90 24.04
N GLY A 741 7.40 6.47 23.29
CA GLY A 741 7.18 6.88 21.91
C GLY A 741 6.71 5.78 20.99
N TYR A 742 7.10 4.51 21.20
CA TYR A 742 6.76 3.44 20.25
C TYR A 742 6.84 2.04 20.85
N TRP A 743 6.18 1.08 20.20
CA TRP A 743 6.35 -0.35 20.37
C TRP A 743 6.62 -1.01 19.01
N PRO A 744 7.80 -1.60 18.77
CA PRO A 744 8.10 -2.36 17.56
C PRO A 744 7.84 -3.86 17.75
N SER A 745 7.56 -4.58 16.67
CA SER A 745 7.47 -6.04 16.67
C SER A 745 8.03 -6.61 15.36
N TYR A 746 8.86 -7.65 15.46
CA TYR A 746 9.70 -8.13 14.35
C TYR A 746 10.13 -9.60 14.50
N ASN A 747 9.20 -10.48 14.90
CA ASN A 747 9.40 -11.94 14.98
C ASN A 747 10.44 -12.44 16.00
N ILE A 748 10.73 -11.65 17.03
CA ILE A 748 11.57 -12.05 18.15
C ILE A 748 10.80 -11.79 19.44
N PRO A 749 10.67 -12.78 20.34
CA PRO A 749 9.89 -12.64 21.56
C PRO A 749 10.54 -11.63 22.51
N PHE A 750 9.69 -10.81 23.12
CA PHE A 750 10.03 -9.78 24.09
C PHE A 750 10.15 -10.34 25.50
N HIS A 751 9.20 -11.16 25.95
CA HIS A 751 9.24 -11.72 27.29
C HIS A 751 10.42 -12.67 27.40
N GLN A 752 11.32 -12.38 28.33
CA GLN A 752 12.59 -13.10 28.47
C GLN A 752 12.40 -14.61 28.67
N LYS A 753 11.34 -15.00 29.40
CA LYS A 753 11.02 -16.42 29.61
C LYS A 753 10.59 -17.10 28.31
N ILE A 754 9.75 -16.45 27.50
CA ILE A 754 9.37 -16.93 26.15
C ILE A 754 10.61 -17.03 25.25
N TYR A 755 11.46 -15.99 25.22
CA TYR A 755 12.70 -15.95 24.45
C TYR A 755 13.64 -17.12 24.78
N ASN A 756 13.85 -17.37 26.08
CA ASN A 756 14.72 -18.45 26.55
C ASN A 756 14.14 -19.84 26.23
N LEU A 757 12.87 -20.08 26.57
CA LEU A 757 12.22 -21.39 26.36
C LEU A 757 12.07 -21.75 24.87
N SER A 758 11.91 -20.74 24.02
CA SER A 758 11.88 -20.90 22.56
C SER A 758 13.25 -21.23 21.97
N GLY A 759 14.34 -21.07 22.73
CA GLY A 759 15.70 -21.41 22.29
C GLY A 759 16.47 -20.28 21.59
N TYR A 760 16.01 -19.03 21.64
CA TYR A 760 16.70 -17.92 20.97
C TYR A 760 18.09 -17.63 21.56
N ALA A 761 18.30 -17.84 22.87
CA ALA A 761 19.61 -17.62 23.50
C ALA A 761 20.70 -18.48 22.85
N SER A 762 20.47 -19.79 22.73
CA SER A 762 21.37 -20.72 22.05
C SER A 762 21.45 -20.45 20.54
N TYR A 763 20.38 -19.96 19.93
CA TYR A 763 20.37 -19.58 18.52
C TYR A 763 21.27 -18.36 18.25
N VAL A 764 21.25 -17.36 19.14
CA VAL A 764 22.13 -16.18 19.08
C VAL A 764 23.59 -16.56 19.31
N GLU A 765 23.89 -17.44 20.27
CA GLU A 765 25.25 -17.94 20.48
C GLU A 765 25.82 -18.61 19.22
N LYS A 766 24.96 -19.32 18.47
CA LYS A 766 25.35 -20.06 17.28
C LYS A 766 25.42 -19.20 16.01
N TYR A 767 24.51 -18.23 15.86
CA TYR A 767 24.28 -17.53 14.58
C TYR A 767 24.46 -16.01 14.66
N GLY A 768 24.79 -15.48 15.84
CA GLY A 768 25.09 -14.07 16.03
C GLY A 768 23.88 -13.22 16.44
N LEU A 769 24.16 -11.92 16.56
CA LEU A 769 23.26 -10.95 17.21
C LEU A 769 22.04 -10.56 16.38
N ASP A 770 21.96 -10.98 15.12
CA ASP A 770 20.81 -10.70 14.24
C ASP A 770 19.52 -11.39 14.70
N PHE A 771 19.63 -12.41 15.56
CA PHE A 771 18.51 -13.09 16.20
C PHE A 771 18.23 -12.60 17.63
N SER A 772 19.00 -11.61 18.11
CA SER A 772 18.78 -11.01 19.41
C SER A 772 17.66 -9.97 19.35
N TYR A 773 16.88 -9.86 20.43
CA TYR A 773 15.75 -8.94 20.49
C TYR A 773 16.16 -7.49 20.23
N GLU A 774 17.29 -7.04 20.76
CA GLU A 774 17.72 -5.64 20.67
C GLU A 774 18.54 -5.31 19.42
N LEU A 775 19.31 -6.26 18.87
CA LEU A 775 20.31 -5.98 17.83
C LEU A 775 19.98 -6.59 16.46
N ALA A 776 18.83 -7.25 16.33
CA ALA A 776 18.30 -7.64 15.03
C ALA A 776 18.23 -6.43 14.06
N PRO A 777 18.44 -6.63 12.75
CA PRO A 777 18.39 -5.56 11.75
C PRO A 777 17.15 -4.66 11.86
N ARG A 778 15.96 -5.27 11.99
CA ARG A 778 14.70 -4.54 12.16
C ARG A 778 14.61 -3.79 13.48
N ALA A 779 15.13 -4.34 14.57
CA ALA A 779 15.21 -3.65 15.85
C ALA A 779 16.07 -2.38 15.75
N LYS A 780 17.25 -2.48 15.11
CA LYS A 780 18.16 -1.37 14.85
C LYS A 780 17.50 -0.28 13.98
N ILE A 781 16.85 -0.68 12.89
CA ILE A 781 16.15 0.25 11.97
C ILE A 781 14.99 0.95 12.69
N PHE A 782 14.11 0.21 13.37
CA PHE A 782 13.01 0.83 14.12
C PHE A 782 13.54 1.80 15.19
N ARG A 783 14.57 1.42 15.95
CA ARG A 783 15.17 2.29 16.97
C ARG A 783 15.72 3.59 16.36
N ARG A 784 16.38 3.52 15.20
CA ARG A 784 16.91 4.68 14.49
C ARG A 784 15.81 5.57 13.89
N ASP A 785 14.79 4.96 13.29
CA ASP A 785 13.90 5.67 12.36
C ASP A 785 12.48 5.93 12.88
N GLN A 786 12.03 5.29 13.97
CA GLN A 786 10.67 5.49 14.50
C GLN A 786 10.34 6.95 14.83
N GLY A 787 11.35 7.74 15.23
CA GLY A 787 11.19 9.16 15.53
C GLY A 787 10.89 10.03 14.30
N LYS A 788 11.13 9.50 13.08
CA LYS A 788 10.80 10.17 11.82
C LYS A 788 9.30 10.07 11.47
N VAL A 789 8.55 9.23 12.18
CA VAL A 789 7.11 9.10 12.01
C VAL A 789 6.40 10.26 12.72
N THR A 790 5.84 11.17 11.92
CA THR A 790 5.14 12.40 12.38
C THR A 790 3.69 12.47 11.89
N ASN A 791 3.33 11.65 10.91
CA ASN A 791 1.99 11.60 10.32
C ASN A 791 1.74 10.24 9.63
N LEU A 792 0.54 10.07 9.07
CA LEU A 792 0.14 8.83 8.40
C LEU A 792 1.04 8.46 7.21
N GLU A 793 1.52 9.42 6.42
CA GLU A 793 2.40 9.16 5.27
C GLU A 793 3.79 8.69 5.70
N SER A 794 4.37 9.32 6.73
CA SER A 794 5.63 8.85 7.31
C SER A 794 5.50 7.46 7.97
N MET A 795 4.32 7.12 8.50
CA MET A 795 4.02 5.77 9.00
C MET A 795 3.96 4.76 7.85
N LYS A 796 3.29 5.09 6.74
CA LYS A 796 3.31 4.27 5.52
C LYS A 796 4.73 4.07 5.00
N TYR A 797 5.55 5.13 5.01
CA TYR A 797 6.93 5.10 4.54
C TYR A 797 7.81 4.14 5.35
N ILE A 798 7.79 4.20 6.68
CA ILE A 798 8.62 3.31 7.52
C ILE A 798 8.17 1.85 7.39
N MET A 799 6.87 1.59 7.29
CA MET A 799 6.33 0.23 7.19
C MET A 799 6.57 -0.41 5.82
N ARG A 800 6.89 0.40 4.82
CA ARG A 800 7.29 -0.01 3.46
C ARG A 800 8.80 0.07 3.23
N TYR A 801 9.57 0.40 4.28
CA TYR A 801 10.98 0.69 4.15
C TYR A 801 11.80 -0.54 3.76
N ASN A 802 12.49 -0.40 2.63
CA ASN A 802 13.53 -1.29 2.18
C ASN A 802 14.53 -0.47 1.37
N ASN A 803 15.73 -0.30 1.93
CA ASN A 803 16.85 0.39 1.30
C ASN A 803 18.11 -0.48 1.43
N TYR A 804 17.96 -1.78 1.22
CA TYR A 804 18.97 -2.77 1.63
C TYR A 804 20.35 -2.58 0.99
N GLN A 805 20.42 -1.91 -0.16
CA GLN A 805 21.66 -1.62 -0.89
C GLN A 805 22.51 -0.55 -0.20
N HIS A 806 21.90 0.32 0.61
CA HIS A 806 22.57 1.47 1.22
C HIS A 806 22.42 1.53 2.74
N ASP A 807 21.42 0.85 3.31
CA ASP A 807 21.24 0.83 4.76
C ASP A 807 22.29 -0.07 5.43
N PRO A 808 23.15 0.49 6.30
CA PRO A 808 24.23 -0.27 6.93
C PRO A 808 23.71 -1.40 7.82
N TYR A 809 22.47 -1.32 8.34
CA TYR A 809 21.89 -2.40 9.14
C TYR A 809 21.33 -3.55 8.31
N ALA A 810 21.13 -3.34 7.00
CA ALA A 810 20.66 -4.37 6.09
C ALA A 810 21.81 -5.24 5.54
N GLU A 811 23.05 -4.75 5.56
CA GLU A 811 24.24 -5.48 5.12
C GLU A 811 24.08 -6.10 3.71
N HIS A 812 23.48 -5.34 2.78
CA HIS A 812 23.16 -5.79 1.41
C HIS A 812 22.22 -7.00 1.32
N ASN A 813 21.57 -7.40 2.42
CA ASN A 813 20.53 -8.41 2.42
C ASN A 813 19.14 -7.76 2.27
N PRO A 814 18.39 -8.07 1.19
CA PRO A 814 17.09 -7.45 0.92
C PRO A 814 15.99 -7.78 1.92
N CYS A 815 16.24 -8.70 2.87
CA CYS A 815 15.32 -9.05 3.94
C CYS A 815 15.75 -8.61 5.34
N ASN A 816 16.94 -8.06 5.51
CA ASN A 816 17.38 -7.42 6.76
C ASN A 816 16.83 -5.99 6.91
N THR A 817 15.54 -5.79 6.65
CA THR A 817 14.86 -4.48 6.64
C THR A 817 13.41 -4.59 7.12
N ILE A 818 12.66 -3.49 7.24
CA ILE A 818 11.26 -3.49 7.74
C ILE A 818 10.28 -4.16 6.78
N CYS A 819 10.50 -4.09 5.47
CA CYS A 819 9.64 -4.73 4.47
C CYS A 819 10.50 -5.48 3.44
N CYS A 820 10.85 -6.73 3.78
CA CYS A 820 11.74 -7.63 3.04
C CYS A 820 11.36 -7.85 1.57
N ARG A 821 12.38 -8.12 0.73
CA ARG A 821 12.29 -8.48 -0.70
C ARG A 821 13.15 -9.71 -1.03
N GLU A 822 12.77 -10.91 -0.60
CA GLU A 822 13.59 -12.12 -0.81
C GLU A 822 13.73 -12.46 -2.30
N ASP A 823 12.78 -12.00 -3.12
CA ASP A 823 12.83 -12.12 -4.57
C ASP A 823 14.00 -11.35 -5.20
N LEU A 824 14.60 -10.39 -4.47
CA LEU A 824 15.79 -9.64 -4.87
C LEU A 824 17.09 -10.23 -4.30
N ASN A 825 17.04 -11.35 -3.58
CA ASN A 825 18.25 -12.03 -3.12
C ASN A 825 19.09 -12.45 -4.35
N PRO A 826 20.39 -12.05 -4.42
CA PRO A 826 21.22 -12.33 -5.59
C PRO A 826 21.58 -13.81 -5.71
N SER A 827 21.64 -14.53 -4.60
CA SER A 827 22.10 -15.92 -4.56
C SER A 827 20.96 -16.90 -4.80
N PHE A 828 19.84 -16.72 -4.10
CA PHE A 828 18.69 -17.62 -4.19
C PHE A 828 17.38 -16.84 -4.09
N PRO A 829 16.92 -16.21 -5.19
CA PRO A 829 15.71 -15.42 -5.16
C PRO A 829 14.48 -16.33 -4.99
N VAL A 830 13.60 -15.96 -4.06
CA VAL A 830 12.34 -16.67 -3.78
C VAL A 830 11.18 -15.67 -3.83
N PRO A 831 9.99 -16.01 -4.39
CA PRO A 831 8.84 -15.11 -4.40
C PRO A 831 8.20 -15.05 -3.01
N ALA A 832 8.91 -14.47 -2.05
CA ALA A 832 8.53 -14.32 -0.66
C ALA A 832 9.10 -13.01 -0.09
N GLY A 833 8.55 -12.60 1.04
CA GLY A 833 8.94 -11.37 1.71
C GLY A 833 7.72 -10.55 2.10
N CYS A 834 7.93 -9.27 2.33
CA CYS A 834 6.87 -8.35 2.67
C CYS A 834 5.95 -8.12 1.47
N TYR A 835 4.64 -8.30 1.64
CA TYR A 835 3.69 -8.14 0.53
C TYR A 835 2.49 -7.26 0.87
N ASP A 836 2.46 -6.62 2.03
CA ASP A 836 1.47 -5.58 2.30
C ASP A 836 1.96 -4.57 3.34
N SER A 837 1.15 -3.52 3.52
CA SER A 837 1.13 -2.73 4.74
C SER A 837 -0.28 -2.23 5.01
N LYS A 838 -0.74 -2.34 6.26
CA LYS A 838 -1.97 -1.73 6.76
C LYS A 838 -1.60 -0.69 7.81
N VAL A 839 -2.15 0.51 7.68
CA VAL A 839 -1.85 1.65 8.55
C VAL A 839 -3.14 2.34 8.94
N SER A 840 -3.32 2.61 10.23
CA SER A 840 -4.43 3.43 10.72
C SER A 840 -3.95 4.29 11.89
N ASP A 841 -4.86 5.11 12.40
CA ASP A 841 -4.65 5.97 13.55
C ASP A 841 -5.90 5.99 14.44
N PHE A 842 -5.83 6.73 15.54
CA PHE A 842 -6.93 6.85 16.49
C PHE A 842 -8.27 7.25 15.83
N ARG A 843 -8.24 8.23 14.91
CA ARG A 843 -9.45 8.78 14.29
C ARG A 843 -9.99 7.82 13.24
N LEU A 844 -9.12 7.29 12.38
CA LEU A 844 -9.50 6.36 11.33
C LEU A 844 -10.09 5.07 11.91
N ALA A 845 -9.50 4.51 12.97
CA ALA A 845 -10.02 3.31 13.59
C ALA A 845 -11.40 3.48 14.24
N SER A 846 -11.71 4.67 14.78
CA SER A 846 -13.07 4.97 15.28
C SER A 846 -14.15 4.82 14.19
N ALA A 847 -13.76 5.00 12.92
CA ALA A 847 -14.60 4.81 11.75
C ALA A 847 -14.33 3.46 11.03
N PHE A 848 -13.69 2.50 11.70
CA PHE A 848 -13.30 1.20 11.13
C PHE A 848 -12.51 1.33 9.82
N THR A 849 -11.67 2.36 9.73
CA THR A 849 -10.96 2.74 8.52
C THR A 849 -9.46 2.47 8.64
N ALA A 850 -8.84 2.01 7.55
CA ALA A 850 -7.38 1.90 7.44
C ALA A 850 -6.92 2.19 6.00
N ALA A 851 -5.67 2.61 5.85
CA ALA A 851 -5.00 2.61 4.56
C ALA A 851 -4.28 1.27 4.36
N ALA A 852 -4.50 0.58 3.24
CA ALA A 852 -3.88 -0.70 2.95
C ALA A 852 -3.27 -0.72 1.54
N ILE A 853 -2.07 -1.30 1.40
CA ILE A 853 -1.40 -1.57 0.12
C ILE A 853 -1.12 -3.07 0.03
N ASN A 854 -1.32 -3.66 -1.15
CA ASN A 854 -0.92 -5.03 -1.44
C ASN A 854 0.24 -5.01 -2.45
N GLY A 855 1.20 -5.90 -2.29
CA GLY A 855 2.39 -6.06 -3.10
C GLY A 855 3.72 -5.72 -2.40
N PRO A 856 4.86 -6.26 -2.88
CA PRO A 856 6.17 -6.02 -2.30
C PRO A 856 6.72 -4.60 -2.49
N PRO A 857 7.73 -4.16 -1.72
CA PRO A 857 8.61 -3.02 -1.96
C PRO A 857 8.67 -2.34 -3.32
N VAL A 858 8.26 -1.08 -3.54
CA VAL A 858 8.78 -0.32 -4.71
C VAL A 858 9.40 1.03 -4.30
N GLN A 859 9.40 1.30 -2.99
CA GLN A 859 9.98 2.50 -2.41
C GLN A 859 11.50 2.50 -2.63
N GLY A 860 12.10 3.69 -2.75
CA GLY A 860 13.55 3.82 -2.94
C GLY A 860 14.05 3.38 -4.32
N GLY A 861 13.15 3.20 -5.30
CA GLY A 861 13.52 2.76 -6.65
C GLY A 861 13.67 1.24 -6.81
N LEU A 862 13.24 0.46 -5.81
CA LEU A 862 13.20 -1.00 -5.93
C LEU A 862 12.32 -1.45 -7.09
N PRO A 863 12.73 -2.48 -7.85
CA PRO A 863 11.99 -2.93 -9.03
C PRO A 863 10.63 -3.52 -8.65
N VAL A 864 9.63 -3.24 -9.49
CA VAL A 864 8.29 -3.83 -9.41
C VAL A 864 8.39 -5.35 -9.45
N PHE A 865 7.77 -6.03 -8.49
CA PHE A 865 7.68 -7.50 -8.52
C PHE A 865 6.78 -7.95 -9.67
N THR A 866 7.22 -8.99 -10.40
CA THR A 866 6.45 -9.63 -11.47
C THR A 866 6.59 -11.15 -11.43
N TRP A 867 5.46 -11.84 -11.60
CA TRP A 867 5.42 -13.31 -11.64
C TRP A 867 6.18 -13.91 -12.82
N ARG A 868 6.51 -13.13 -13.87
CA ARG A 868 7.34 -13.61 -14.99
C ARG A 868 8.66 -14.22 -14.55
N ARG A 869 9.26 -13.68 -13.48
CA ARG A 869 10.52 -14.17 -12.91
C ARG A 869 10.34 -15.47 -12.12
N PHE A 870 9.13 -15.77 -11.66
CA PHE A 870 8.79 -16.91 -10.79
C PHE A 870 7.59 -17.69 -11.31
N ASN A 871 7.55 -17.93 -12.62
CA ASN A 871 6.42 -18.52 -13.33
C ASN A 871 6.06 -19.95 -12.88
N ASN A 872 6.97 -20.66 -12.22
CA ASN A 872 6.77 -22.02 -11.71
C ASN A 872 5.96 -22.07 -10.40
N THR A 873 5.87 -20.96 -9.67
CA THR A 873 5.06 -20.88 -8.45
C THR A 873 3.61 -20.68 -8.84
N ARG A 874 2.66 -21.45 -8.25
CA ARG A 874 1.22 -21.24 -8.54
C ARG A 874 0.73 -19.90 -7.99
N HIS A 875 0.07 -19.13 -8.85
CA HIS A 875 -0.40 -17.77 -8.58
C HIS A 875 -1.75 -17.47 -9.28
N GLN A 876 -2.68 -18.41 -9.25
CA GLN A 876 -4.02 -18.26 -9.85
C GLN A 876 -4.78 -17.08 -9.22
N GLY A 877 -5.49 -16.32 -10.04
CA GLY A 877 -6.25 -15.13 -9.62
C GLY A 877 -5.40 -13.91 -9.23
N LEU A 878 -4.06 -14.04 -9.20
CA LEU A 878 -3.16 -12.95 -8.83
C LEU A 878 -2.85 -12.01 -10.01
N PRO A 879 -2.59 -10.72 -9.76
CA PRO A 879 -2.05 -9.80 -10.76
C PRO A 879 -0.64 -10.22 -11.22
N GLU A 880 -0.32 -10.01 -12.49
CA GLU A 880 1.00 -10.34 -13.08
C GLU A 880 2.14 -9.49 -12.49
N SER A 881 1.85 -8.27 -12.07
CA SER A 881 2.81 -7.32 -11.51
C SER A 881 2.20 -6.50 -10.38
N TYR A 882 3.04 -6.10 -9.41
CA TYR A 882 2.59 -5.47 -8.18
C TYR A 882 3.17 -4.05 -8.07
N ASN A 883 2.42 -3.07 -8.55
CA ASN A 883 2.75 -1.65 -8.45
C ASN A 883 1.53 -0.85 -7.95
N PHE A 884 0.82 -1.39 -6.97
CA PHE A 884 -0.38 -0.77 -6.41
C PHE A 884 -0.03 0.39 -5.47
N LYS A 885 -1.03 1.24 -5.20
CA LYS A 885 -0.95 2.31 -4.20
C LYS A 885 -1.74 1.93 -2.96
N PHE A 886 -1.53 2.66 -1.86
CA PHE A 886 -2.41 2.57 -0.70
C PHE A 886 -3.85 2.93 -1.08
N VAL A 887 -4.80 2.12 -0.61
CA VAL A 887 -6.25 2.31 -0.77
C VAL A 887 -6.88 2.47 0.60
N THR A 888 -7.91 3.30 0.69
CA THR A 888 -8.67 3.48 1.93
C THR A 888 -9.73 2.38 2.04
N MET A 889 -9.64 1.59 3.10
CA MET A 889 -10.57 0.51 3.43
C MET A 889 -11.52 1.02 4.51
N ARG A 890 -12.82 1.03 4.22
CA ARG A 890 -13.86 1.46 5.16
C ARG A 890 -15.19 0.74 4.86
N PRO A 891 -15.99 0.41 5.89
CA PRO A 891 -17.33 -0.12 5.68
C PRO A 891 -18.27 0.93 5.08
N ILE A 892 -19.25 0.49 4.28
CA ILE A 892 -20.23 1.34 3.60
C ILE A 892 -21.70 0.89 3.79
N LEU A 893 -21.99 -0.24 4.45
CA LEU A 893 -23.35 -0.80 4.62
C LEU A 893 -24.08 -0.45 5.93
#